data_AF-A0A024U505-F1
#
_entry.id   AF-A0A024U505-F1
#
_cell.length_a   1.000
_cell.length_b   1.000
_cell.length_c   1.000
_cell.angle_alpha   90.00
_cell.angle_beta   90.00
_cell.angle_gamma   90.00
#
_symmetry.space_group_name_H-M   'P 1'
#
loop_
_entity.id
_entity.type
_entity.pdbx_description
1 polymer ?
#
loop_
_entity_poly.entity_id
_entity_poly.type
_entity_poly.pdbx_seq_one_letter_code
_entity_poly.pdbx_strand_id
1 'polypeptide(L)'
;MRKLRFQVIACTGEDAAGPASLLNEHDSTGTGYLTPKNCEYPQELVMQLEGTCRLTQIQVLSHQSYIATKIELYLSMDNITYTRLGFLSLKSNKESQYTARELKTVHIDSTTRFVKFKLHQCYINEKNLYSQVGIVAINLNGEIVDEPSFLPDEIELGGALPSTPVKPMQAVRTSASMTPTKATMSSAKPPSAEDPAADLRFDAKTATKIKEIHAAKEKAVAMEDYDQAKRLKILEQQLMNIGLQLARLETAKRDAVANEDYDAAKRIKDEILELEASIGLPTPSSTSPATGRSSHGYDAPLATTRQNNPTPPQSSGSYNTTSPPPAAIPSVPKQRMQQQYDQPTSYEDAMERPLAAAAKPTQLKQQQSSASFSTPPDDDLNDDGSVAPAPVRKQKVTAQNAPAGGANPHFEGLPDCAEMADPEALPDSLLKESAEMVSVIGEYLTTCFYSNVWNHRDAAMRKVTLDLSNSDFTDSHDPHVVLSVVSTMVQSGVSDRIAQVSLTAVTMCDAMLRFAEGHALDPNAVVRVLNNPLVQLVNKLGESQAKIRDEVTASLLQLAGSDLVGPSVVATHLFRRASKKALPLKALQGRLGVVKALLTQFGLVPDFTLETVMGFLEENAAFAHQSKEIRDLAKAISVAIYQIVGPEIDPFLKTLRPKQMEEYQAAFETPEAKPLSVKKDKKAAAAPLPNARHRGAQHTAPPQLNADGGHESDDSNASVAEFTCPFCDRHDDAFDTDRLDQHFWAECPMLTQCKMCSQVIEISTLNEHLLVECEQKHNHKECPRCGEAITARFYEKHTSMNDCDPMPAPAQGNRCPLCHDDIGPRKRGWKAHLLSNKCPSNPRNS
;
A
#
# COMPACT_ATOMS: atom_id res chain seq x y z
N MET A 1 -28.60 21.62 -8.57
CA MET A 1 -27.65 20.81 -9.37
C MET A 1 -28.34 20.25 -10.61
N ARG A 2 -27.89 20.67 -11.79
CA ARG A 2 -28.27 20.13 -13.10
C ARG A 2 -27.16 19.19 -13.58
N LYS A 3 -27.50 18.11 -14.29
CA LYS A 3 -26.49 17.32 -15.01
C LYS A 3 -25.97 18.16 -16.18
N LEU A 4 -24.68 18.46 -16.15
CA LEU A 4 -23.97 19.18 -17.20
C LEU A 4 -23.69 18.21 -18.36
N ARG A 5 -23.76 18.71 -19.58
CA ARG A 5 -23.29 17.99 -20.76
C ARG A 5 -21.83 18.30 -21.00
N PHE A 6 -21.12 17.30 -21.49
CA PHE A 6 -19.72 17.42 -21.88
C PHE A 6 -19.47 16.61 -23.16
N GLN A 7 -18.34 16.88 -23.79
CA GLN A 7 -17.78 16.08 -24.87
C GLN A 7 -16.31 15.76 -24.53
N VAL A 8 -15.90 14.51 -24.64
CA VAL A 8 -14.49 14.14 -24.67
C VAL A 8 -13.87 14.72 -25.94
N ILE A 9 -12.87 15.58 -25.78
CA ILE A 9 -12.17 16.26 -26.87
C ILE A 9 -10.75 15.74 -27.11
N ALA A 10 -10.17 15.03 -26.13
CA ALA A 10 -8.88 14.35 -26.28
C ALA A 10 -8.75 13.17 -25.30
N CYS A 11 -8.02 12.14 -25.74
CA CYS A 11 -7.43 11.13 -24.86
C CYS A 11 -5.98 10.85 -25.31
N THR A 12 -5.15 10.29 -24.43
CA THR A 12 -3.79 9.82 -24.80
C THR A 12 -3.78 8.51 -25.57
N GLY A 13 -4.89 7.78 -25.56
CA GLY A 13 -5.09 6.51 -26.27
C GLY A 13 -6.37 5.82 -25.80
N GLU A 14 -6.89 4.92 -26.64
CA GLU A 14 -8.09 4.13 -26.39
C GLU A 14 -7.96 2.70 -26.96
N ASP A 15 -8.69 1.74 -26.41
CA ASP A 15 -8.89 0.41 -27.02
C ASP A 15 -10.11 0.46 -27.96
N ALA A 16 -10.03 -0.18 -29.12
CA ALA A 16 -11.14 -0.27 -30.07
C ALA A 16 -12.40 -0.97 -29.49
N ALA A 17 -12.27 -1.74 -28.41
CA ALA A 17 -13.39 -2.32 -27.67
C ALA A 17 -14.07 -1.34 -26.68
N GLY A 18 -13.50 -0.16 -26.46
CA GLY A 18 -14.02 0.87 -25.57
C GLY A 18 -13.48 2.27 -25.89
N PRO A 19 -13.81 2.87 -27.05
CA PRO A 19 -13.35 4.20 -27.41
C PRO A 19 -13.94 5.28 -26.49
N ALA A 20 -13.22 6.38 -26.31
CA ALA A 20 -13.57 7.45 -25.36
C ALA A 20 -14.84 8.21 -25.75
N SER A 21 -15.28 8.10 -27.01
CA SER A 21 -16.58 8.55 -27.49
C SER A 21 -17.76 7.93 -26.73
N LEU A 22 -17.62 6.70 -26.21
CA LEU A 22 -18.64 6.02 -25.39
C LEU A 22 -18.87 6.66 -24.00
N LEU A 23 -18.11 7.70 -23.63
CA LEU A 23 -18.39 8.52 -22.44
C LEU A 23 -19.32 9.71 -22.74
N ASN A 24 -19.50 10.08 -24.01
CA ASN A 24 -20.39 11.18 -24.42
C ASN A 24 -21.87 10.76 -24.42
N GLU A 25 -22.12 9.47 -24.66
CA GLU A 25 -23.46 8.87 -24.74
C GLU A 25 -23.60 7.79 -23.66
N HIS A 26 -24.66 7.85 -22.85
CA HIS A 26 -24.91 6.85 -21.82
C HIS A 26 -25.59 5.62 -22.40
N ASP A 27 -24.84 4.84 -23.18
CA ASP A 27 -25.34 3.59 -23.74
C ASP A 27 -25.57 2.52 -22.65
N SER A 28 -26.71 1.85 -22.79
CA SER A 28 -27.19 0.72 -22.02
C SER A 28 -26.25 -0.49 -21.99
N THR A 29 -25.35 -0.65 -22.97
CA THR A 29 -24.37 -1.75 -23.00
C THR A 29 -23.38 -1.70 -21.84
N GLY A 30 -23.08 -0.50 -21.32
CA GLY A 30 -22.27 -0.33 -20.11
C GLY A 30 -20.82 -0.80 -20.25
N THR A 31 -20.25 -0.77 -21.45
CA THR A 31 -18.82 -1.04 -21.71
C THR A 31 -17.94 0.15 -21.29
N GLY A 32 -18.25 1.33 -21.83
CA GLY A 32 -17.53 2.58 -21.57
C GLY A 32 -16.15 2.67 -22.22
N TYR A 33 -15.34 3.61 -21.73
CA TYR A 33 -13.96 3.85 -22.18
C TYR A 33 -12.98 2.82 -21.60
N LEU A 34 -12.00 2.42 -22.41
CA LEU A 34 -10.85 1.58 -22.05
C LEU A 34 -9.55 2.19 -22.56
N THR A 35 -8.51 2.22 -21.72
CA THR A 35 -7.13 2.54 -22.15
C THR A 35 -6.57 1.43 -23.05
N PRO A 36 -5.56 1.69 -23.91
CA PRO A 36 -4.98 0.66 -24.77
C PRO A 36 -4.36 -0.50 -23.98
N LYS A 37 -4.33 -1.69 -24.59
CA LYS A 37 -3.66 -2.88 -24.03
C LYS A 37 -2.18 -2.58 -23.77
N ASN A 38 -1.73 -2.87 -22.55
CA ASN A 38 -0.35 -2.66 -22.09
C ASN A 38 0.18 -1.22 -22.27
N CYS A 39 -0.70 -0.21 -22.22
CA CYS A 39 -0.28 1.19 -22.31
C CYS A 39 0.59 1.64 -21.11
N GLU A 40 1.53 2.55 -21.37
CA GLU A 40 2.22 3.28 -20.30
C GLU A 40 1.24 4.19 -19.53
N TYR A 41 1.47 4.34 -18.23
CA TYR A 41 0.67 5.22 -17.36
C TYR A 41 1.54 6.38 -16.85
N PRO A 42 0.97 7.60 -16.69
CA PRO A 42 -0.47 7.89 -16.69
C PRO A 42 -1.06 8.19 -18.09
N GLN A 43 -2.31 7.77 -18.29
CA GLN A 43 -3.13 8.13 -19.44
C GLN A 43 -3.99 9.37 -19.10
N GLU A 44 -4.25 10.26 -20.05
CA GLU A 44 -5.10 11.46 -19.84
C GLU A 44 -6.38 11.40 -20.69
N LEU A 45 -7.45 11.96 -20.13
CA LEU A 45 -8.77 12.10 -20.76
C LEU A 45 -9.28 13.52 -20.49
N VAL A 46 -9.60 14.27 -21.55
CA VAL A 46 -10.04 15.68 -21.47
C VAL A 46 -11.48 15.82 -21.96
N MET A 47 -12.33 16.38 -21.10
CA MET A 47 -13.73 16.68 -21.36
C MET A 47 -13.94 18.20 -21.41
N GLN A 48 -14.64 18.69 -22.43
CA GLN A 48 -15.12 20.07 -22.54
C GLN A 48 -16.60 20.15 -22.18
N LEU A 49 -17.00 21.14 -21.38
CA LEU A 49 -18.39 21.45 -21.06
C LEU A 49 -19.00 22.35 -22.15
N GLU A 50 -20.33 22.27 -22.36
CA GLU A 50 -21.06 23.12 -23.34
C GLU A 50 -20.80 24.62 -23.14
N GLY A 51 -20.52 25.06 -21.90
CA GLY A 51 -20.15 26.43 -21.55
C GLY A 51 -19.39 26.48 -20.22
N THR A 52 -19.13 27.69 -19.74
CA THR A 52 -18.57 27.91 -18.39
C THR A 52 -19.59 27.46 -17.35
N CYS A 53 -19.21 26.53 -16.47
CA CYS A 53 -20.10 25.99 -15.44
C CYS A 53 -19.44 26.02 -14.06
N ARG A 54 -20.25 26.27 -13.03
CA ARG A 54 -19.88 25.99 -11.64
C ARG A 54 -20.12 24.50 -11.38
N LEU A 55 -19.04 23.73 -11.33
CA LEU A 55 -19.04 22.28 -11.19
C LEU A 55 -19.14 21.92 -9.70
N THR A 56 -20.31 21.44 -9.27
CA THR A 56 -20.60 21.14 -7.84
C THR A 56 -20.29 19.68 -7.46
N GLN A 57 -20.23 18.78 -8.44
CA GLN A 57 -20.04 17.34 -8.21
C GLN A 57 -19.56 16.63 -9.48
N ILE A 58 -18.60 15.71 -9.31
CA ILE A 58 -18.16 14.75 -10.32
C ILE A 58 -18.51 13.35 -9.83
N GLN A 59 -19.02 12.48 -10.70
CA GLN A 59 -19.16 11.06 -10.43
C GLN A 59 -18.45 10.22 -11.49
N VAL A 60 -17.80 9.14 -11.06
CA VAL A 60 -17.01 8.24 -11.93
C VAL A 60 -17.38 6.80 -11.60
N LEU A 61 -17.91 6.08 -12.58
CA LEU A 61 -18.23 4.65 -12.47
C LEU A 61 -17.07 3.82 -13.04
N SER A 62 -16.32 3.16 -12.17
CA SER A 62 -15.22 2.26 -12.58
C SER A 62 -15.76 0.99 -13.23
N HIS A 63 -15.03 0.44 -14.21
CA HIS A 63 -15.23 -0.96 -14.60
C HIS A 63 -14.92 -1.90 -13.43
N GLN A 64 -15.56 -3.07 -13.40
CA GLN A 64 -15.46 -4.02 -12.28
C GLN A 64 -14.10 -4.77 -12.22
N SER A 65 -13.35 -4.81 -13.33
CA SER A 65 -12.01 -5.44 -13.42
C SER A 65 -10.89 -4.51 -13.91
N TYR A 66 -11.22 -3.48 -14.71
CA TYR A 66 -10.23 -2.55 -15.29
C TYR A 66 -10.08 -1.32 -14.39
N ILE A 67 -9.74 -1.53 -13.11
CA ILE A 67 -9.86 -0.49 -12.08
C ILE A 67 -8.56 0.29 -11.93
N ALA A 68 -8.58 1.60 -12.14
CA ALA A 68 -7.43 2.47 -11.85
C ALA A 68 -7.10 2.49 -10.34
N THR A 69 -5.82 2.43 -9.99
CA THR A 69 -5.36 2.64 -8.59
C THR A 69 -5.65 4.07 -8.12
N LYS A 70 -5.57 5.05 -9.03
CA LYS A 70 -5.71 6.48 -8.75
C LYS A 70 -6.14 7.23 -10.02
N ILE A 71 -7.03 8.19 -9.86
CA ILE A 71 -7.42 9.16 -10.89
C ILE A 71 -7.20 10.56 -10.31
N GLU A 72 -6.34 11.37 -10.92
CA GLU A 72 -6.22 12.79 -10.57
C GLU A 72 -7.19 13.65 -11.37
N LEU A 73 -7.63 14.75 -10.78
CA LEU A 73 -8.62 15.67 -11.32
C LEU A 73 -7.98 17.06 -11.51
N TYR A 74 -8.12 17.61 -12.72
CA TYR A 74 -7.68 18.96 -13.06
C TYR A 74 -8.81 19.73 -13.74
N LEU A 75 -8.93 21.03 -13.43
CA LEU A 75 -9.87 21.96 -14.06
C LEU A 75 -9.13 23.02 -14.88
N SER A 76 -9.80 23.57 -15.89
CA SER A 76 -9.25 24.62 -16.75
C SER A 76 -10.37 25.46 -17.39
N MET A 77 -10.09 26.74 -17.62
CA MET A 77 -10.98 27.65 -18.36
C MET A 77 -10.62 27.76 -19.84
N ASP A 78 -9.37 27.49 -20.20
CA ASP A 78 -8.72 27.80 -21.49
C ASP A 78 -8.24 26.56 -22.27
N ASN A 79 -8.29 25.36 -21.67
CA ASN A 79 -7.70 24.11 -22.14
C ASN A 79 -6.15 24.10 -22.21
N ILE A 80 -5.49 25.09 -21.60
CA ILE A 80 -4.03 25.27 -21.60
C ILE A 80 -3.50 25.21 -20.17
N THR A 81 -4.01 26.08 -19.29
CA THR A 81 -3.64 26.14 -17.88
C THR A 81 -4.56 25.24 -17.05
N TYR A 82 -3.98 24.29 -16.31
CA TYR A 82 -4.73 23.23 -15.61
C TYR A 82 -4.45 23.23 -14.11
N THR A 83 -5.42 23.65 -13.32
CA THR A 83 -5.38 23.63 -11.85
C THR A 83 -5.72 22.23 -11.33
N ARG A 84 -4.78 21.61 -10.61
CA ARG A 84 -4.96 20.29 -9.99
C ARG A 84 -5.83 20.40 -8.73
N LEU A 85 -7.02 19.80 -8.75
CA LEU A 85 -7.89 19.72 -7.57
C LEU A 85 -7.42 18.71 -6.53
N GLY A 86 -6.84 17.59 -7.00
CA GLY A 86 -6.51 16.46 -6.14
C GLY A 86 -6.69 15.13 -6.88
N PHE A 87 -7.02 14.07 -6.15
CA PHE A 87 -7.20 12.73 -6.71
C PHE A 87 -8.27 11.93 -5.96
N LEU A 88 -8.79 10.91 -6.62
CA LEU A 88 -9.56 9.83 -6.02
C LEU A 88 -8.84 8.50 -6.19
N SER A 89 -8.97 7.60 -5.22
CA SER A 89 -8.59 6.19 -5.32
C SER A 89 -9.85 5.32 -5.37
N LEU A 90 -9.76 4.20 -6.10
CA LEU A 90 -10.80 3.18 -6.18
C LEU A 90 -10.35 1.96 -5.36
N LYS A 91 -11.27 1.05 -5.03
CA LYS A 91 -10.94 -0.23 -4.40
C LYS A 91 -10.48 -1.24 -5.45
N SER A 92 -9.53 -2.11 -5.09
CA SER A 92 -9.09 -3.24 -5.93
C SER A 92 -10.16 -4.31 -6.22
N ASN A 93 -11.35 -4.20 -5.61
CA ASN A 93 -12.55 -5.00 -5.85
C ASN A 93 -12.41 -6.52 -5.68
N LYS A 94 -11.32 -6.98 -5.05
CA LYS A 94 -11.06 -8.40 -4.73
C LYS A 94 -12.19 -9.01 -3.87
N GLU A 95 -12.73 -8.21 -2.94
CA GLU A 95 -13.88 -8.55 -2.09
C GLU A 95 -15.11 -9.05 -2.87
N SER A 96 -15.33 -8.57 -4.11
CA SER A 96 -16.47 -8.99 -4.96
C SER A 96 -16.10 -9.99 -6.06
N GLN A 97 -14.87 -10.52 -6.07
CA GLN A 97 -14.31 -11.26 -7.20
C GLN A 97 -14.42 -10.49 -8.54
N TYR A 98 -14.20 -9.17 -8.49
CA TYR A 98 -14.23 -8.28 -9.65
C TYR A 98 -15.59 -8.32 -10.39
N THR A 99 -16.70 -8.28 -9.64
CA THR A 99 -18.07 -8.29 -10.19
C THR A 99 -18.83 -6.99 -9.97
N ALA A 100 -18.65 -6.34 -8.81
CA ALA A 100 -19.28 -5.05 -8.51
C ALA A 100 -18.59 -3.88 -9.22
N ARG A 101 -19.32 -2.81 -9.53
CA ARG A 101 -18.76 -1.54 -10.05
C ARG A 101 -18.72 -0.49 -8.94
N GLU A 102 -17.60 0.20 -8.76
CA GLU A 102 -17.51 1.32 -7.80
C GLU A 102 -17.93 2.63 -8.48
N LEU A 103 -18.97 3.27 -7.94
CA LEU A 103 -19.33 4.65 -8.27
C LEU A 103 -18.65 5.59 -7.27
N LYS A 104 -17.56 6.26 -7.68
CA LYS A 104 -17.01 7.36 -6.89
C LYS A 104 -17.84 8.61 -7.10
N THR A 105 -18.06 9.38 -6.04
CA THR A 105 -18.62 10.73 -6.10
C THR A 105 -17.65 11.67 -5.38
N VAL A 106 -17.32 12.78 -6.03
CA VAL A 106 -16.44 13.85 -5.51
C VAL A 106 -17.24 15.14 -5.52
N HIS A 107 -17.28 15.84 -4.39
CA HIS A 107 -17.89 17.17 -4.28
C HIS A 107 -16.80 18.23 -4.43
N ILE A 108 -17.09 19.24 -5.23
CA ILE A 108 -16.22 20.35 -5.63
C ILE A 108 -17.11 21.60 -5.60
N ASP A 109 -16.57 22.81 -5.47
CA ASP A 109 -17.28 24.02 -5.90
C ASP A 109 -16.27 24.90 -6.64
N SER A 110 -16.33 24.91 -7.98
CA SER A 110 -15.34 25.57 -8.82
C SER A 110 -15.92 25.86 -10.21
N THR A 111 -15.70 27.08 -10.71
CA THR A 111 -16.02 27.46 -12.08
C THR A 111 -14.98 26.89 -13.04
N THR A 112 -15.43 26.25 -14.12
CA THR A 112 -14.57 25.61 -15.12
C THR A 112 -15.27 25.47 -16.47
N ARG A 113 -14.49 25.27 -17.54
CA ARG A 113 -14.99 24.87 -18.87
C ARG A 113 -14.44 23.50 -19.30
N PHE A 114 -13.31 23.07 -18.76
CA PHE A 114 -12.66 21.81 -19.09
C PHE A 114 -12.37 20.99 -17.83
N VAL A 115 -12.53 19.67 -17.94
CA VAL A 115 -12.25 18.70 -16.88
C VAL A 115 -11.29 17.66 -17.45
N LYS A 116 -10.08 17.57 -16.91
CA LYS A 116 -9.09 16.55 -17.26
C LYS A 116 -8.98 15.52 -16.15
N PHE A 117 -9.11 14.25 -16.52
CA PHE A 117 -8.74 13.12 -15.68
C PHE A 117 -7.35 12.62 -16.06
N LYS A 118 -6.52 12.31 -15.06
CA LYS A 118 -5.20 11.68 -15.24
C LYS A 118 -5.20 10.33 -14.55
N LEU A 119 -5.28 9.27 -15.34
CA LEU A 119 -5.50 7.88 -14.94
C LEU A 119 -4.15 7.21 -14.67
N HIS A 120 -3.96 6.66 -13.47
CA HIS A 120 -2.79 5.84 -13.15
C HIS A 120 -3.10 4.35 -13.33
N GLN A 121 -2.03 3.54 -13.32
CA GLN A 121 -2.02 2.08 -13.49
C GLN A 121 -3.17 1.35 -12.79
N CYS A 122 -3.63 0.26 -13.39
CA CYS A 122 -4.71 -0.55 -12.83
C CYS A 122 -4.29 -1.38 -11.60
N TYR A 123 -5.27 -1.83 -10.81
CA TYR A 123 -5.09 -2.95 -9.89
C TYR A 123 -4.94 -4.26 -10.67
N ILE A 124 -3.78 -4.90 -10.57
CA ILE A 124 -3.50 -6.19 -11.21
C ILE A 124 -4.49 -7.26 -10.70
N ASN A 125 -5.17 -7.93 -11.62
CA ASN A 125 -6.11 -9.02 -11.35
C ASN A 125 -6.27 -9.96 -12.56
N GLU A 126 -6.75 -11.17 -12.28
CA GLU A 126 -6.92 -12.26 -13.26
C GLU A 126 -7.85 -11.92 -14.44
N LYS A 127 -8.77 -10.96 -14.28
CA LYS A 127 -9.69 -10.50 -15.35
C LYS A 127 -9.16 -9.26 -16.09
N ASN A 128 -7.88 -8.91 -15.90
CA ASN A 128 -7.23 -7.76 -16.52
C ASN A 128 -5.82 -8.10 -17.01
N LEU A 129 -5.75 -9.01 -17.99
CA LEU A 129 -4.51 -9.56 -18.54
C LEU A 129 -3.62 -8.50 -19.23
N TYR A 130 -4.21 -7.41 -19.72
CA TYR A 130 -3.54 -6.38 -20.51
C TYR A 130 -3.30 -5.07 -19.74
N SER A 131 -3.38 -5.10 -18.40
CA SER A 131 -3.16 -3.95 -17.52
C SER A 131 -3.97 -2.69 -17.87
N GLN A 132 -5.21 -2.84 -18.33
CA GLN A 132 -6.08 -1.76 -18.81
C GLN A 132 -6.84 -1.07 -17.66
N VAL A 133 -7.17 0.20 -17.87
CA VAL A 133 -8.10 0.98 -17.03
C VAL A 133 -9.37 1.25 -17.83
N GLY A 134 -10.52 1.12 -17.18
CA GLY A 134 -11.84 1.29 -17.79
C GLY A 134 -12.78 2.14 -16.95
N ILE A 135 -13.40 3.12 -17.60
CA ILE A 135 -14.42 4.01 -17.01
C ILE A 135 -15.73 3.74 -17.74
N VAL A 136 -16.72 3.23 -17.02
CA VAL A 136 -18.03 2.87 -17.57
C VAL A 136 -18.87 4.12 -17.85
N ALA A 137 -18.82 5.11 -16.96
CA ALA A 137 -19.56 6.36 -17.10
C ALA A 137 -18.94 7.49 -16.25
N ILE A 138 -19.13 8.73 -16.71
CA ILE A 138 -18.83 9.95 -15.95
C ILE A 138 -20.12 10.79 -15.89
N ASN A 139 -20.44 11.35 -14.72
CA ASN A 139 -21.44 12.41 -14.59
C ASN A 139 -20.74 13.68 -14.10
N LEU A 140 -20.98 14.81 -14.75
CA LEU A 140 -20.58 16.13 -14.29
C LEU A 140 -21.85 16.89 -13.91
N ASN A 141 -21.94 17.35 -12.66
CA ASN A 141 -23.13 17.96 -12.09
C ASN A 141 -22.81 19.36 -11.55
N GLY A 142 -23.68 20.33 -11.79
CA GLY A 142 -23.42 21.72 -11.43
C GLY A 142 -24.48 22.69 -11.92
N GLU A 143 -24.06 23.92 -12.17
CA GLU A 143 -24.87 25.02 -12.71
C GLU A 143 -24.10 25.70 -13.86
N ILE A 144 -24.81 26.12 -14.91
CA ILE A 144 -24.20 26.92 -15.99
C ILE A 144 -24.04 28.34 -15.46
N VAL A 145 -22.88 28.96 -15.71
CA VAL A 145 -22.66 30.37 -15.44
C VAL A 145 -22.93 31.11 -16.74
N ASP A 146 -24.11 31.70 -16.86
CA ASP A 146 -24.44 32.58 -17.99
C ASP A 146 -23.53 33.80 -17.93
N GLU A 147 -22.64 33.96 -18.91
CA GLU A 147 -21.86 35.20 -19.03
C GLU A 147 -22.81 36.36 -19.37
N PRO A 148 -22.71 37.51 -18.67
CA PRO A 148 -23.42 38.71 -19.09
C PRO A 148 -22.91 39.11 -20.48
N SER A 149 -23.85 39.28 -21.40
CA SER A 149 -23.55 39.58 -22.81
C SER A 149 -22.98 40.99 -22.98
N PHE A 150 -21.65 41.11 -22.81
CA PHE A 150 -20.88 42.28 -23.18
C PHE A 150 -20.83 42.41 -24.70
N LEU A 151 -21.81 43.12 -25.26
CA LEU A 151 -21.74 43.68 -26.61
C LEU A 151 -20.65 44.76 -26.64
N PRO A 152 -19.68 44.69 -27.57
CA PRO A 152 -18.93 45.86 -27.98
C PRO A 152 -19.79 46.70 -28.93
N ASP A 153 -20.03 47.96 -28.58
CA ASP A 153 -20.18 49.00 -29.60
C ASP A 153 -18.88 49.05 -30.45
N GLU A 154 -18.88 49.45 -31.71
CA GLU A 154 -19.71 50.50 -32.33
C GLU A 154 -19.77 50.35 -33.88
N ILE A 155 -20.63 51.15 -34.54
CA ILE A 155 -20.61 51.51 -35.98
C ILE A 155 -20.86 50.39 -37.02
N GLU A 156 -22.08 50.33 -37.59
CA GLU A 156 -22.30 50.79 -38.97
C GLU A 156 -23.78 51.14 -39.26
N LEU A 157 -24.07 51.67 -40.46
CA LEU A 157 -25.20 52.59 -40.69
C LEU A 157 -26.31 52.03 -41.60
N GLY A 158 -27.51 51.89 -41.05
CA GLY A 158 -28.77 52.16 -41.78
C GLY A 158 -29.48 51.01 -42.53
N GLY A 159 -30.61 50.57 -41.96
CA GLY A 159 -31.90 50.65 -42.66
C GLY A 159 -32.44 49.45 -43.48
N ALA A 160 -33.68 49.08 -43.11
CA ALA A 160 -34.73 48.45 -43.93
C ALA A 160 -34.85 46.91 -44.05
N LEU A 161 -36.13 46.51 -44.09
CA LEU A 161 -36.76 45.18 -44.14
C LEU A 161 -37.20 44.85 -45.60
N PRO A 162 -37.81 43.68 -45.92
CA PRO A 162 -37.75 42.34 -45.31
C PRO A 162 -37.64 41.15 -46.31
N SER A 163 -37.26 39.99 -45.78
CA SER A 163 -37.74 38.61 -46.02
C SER A 163 -38.47 38.16 -47.33
N THR A 164 -38.07 36.95 -47.77
CA THR A 164 -38.82 35.89 -48.51
C THR A 164 -38.72 35.86 -50.07
N PRO A 165 -39.07 34.74 -50.76
CA PRO A 165 -38.37 33.45 -50.67
C PRO A 165 -38.13 32.79 -52.04
N VAL A 166 -37.29 31.73 -52.11
CA VAL A 166 -37.25 30.79 -53.25
C VAL A 166 -37.47 29.35 -52.75
N LYS A 167 -38.15 28.54 -53.57
CA LYS A 167 -38.71 27.22 -53.24
C LYS A 167 -37.85 26.04 -53.76
N PRO A 168 -38.17 24.77 -53.40
CA PRO A 168 -37.23 23.65 -53.45
C PRO A 168 -37.44 22.72 -54.66
N MET A 169 -36.71 21.60 -54.69
CA MET A 169 -37.29 20.36 -55.22
C MET A 169 -36.90 19.13 -54.39
N GLN A 170 -37.81 18.16 -54.32
CA GLN A 170 -37.67 16.90 -53.58
C GLN A 170 -37.50 15.72 -54.54
N ALA A 171 -36.82 14.66 -54.09
CA ALA A 171 -37.07 13.29 -54.54
C ALA A 171 -36.63 12.26 -53.48
N VAL A 172 -37.38 11.19 -53.17
CA VAL A 172 -38.84 11.00 -53.27
C VAL A 172 -39.26 9.83 -52.36
N ARG A 173 -40.20 10.06 -51.41
CA ARG A 173 -41.31 9.16 -50.96
C ARG A 173 -40.96 7.72 -50.43
N THR A 174 -41.79 6.93 -49.74
CA THR A 174 -43.11 6.93 -49.05
C THR A 174 -43.20 5.57 -48.31
N SER A 175 -44.04 5.22 -47.33
CA SER A 175 -45.04 5.82 -46.40
C SER A 175 -45.49 4.66 -45.45
N ALA A 176 -46.46 4.69 -44.52
CA ALA A 176 -47.56 5.61 -44.22
C ALA A 176 -48.13 5.35 -42.80
N SER A 177 -48.77 6.38 -42.22
CA SER A 177 -50.15 6.35 -41.67
C SER A 177 -50.54 5.54 -40.40
N MET A 178 -51.56 5.94 -39.61
CA MET A 178 -52.34 7.20 -39.50
C MET A 178 -53.18 7.27 -38.19
N THR A 179 -53.07 8.37 -37.42
CA THR A 179 -54.18 9.06 -36.68
C THR A 179 -54.93 8.32 -35.53
N PRO A 180 -55.88 8.95 -34.77
CA PRO A 180 -56.30 10.37 -34.73
C PRO A 180 -56.30 11.07 -33.34
N THR A 181 -56.62 12.38 -33.39
CA THR A 181 -57.12 13.34 -32.35
C THR A 181 -57.88 12.74 -31.14
N LYS A 182 -58.00 13.36 -29.93
CA LYS A 182 -58.05 14.79 -29.45
C LYS A 182 -57.89 14.78 -27.89
N ALA A 183 -57.92 15.83 -27.04
CA ALA A 183 -58.18 17.28 -27.11
C ALA A 183 -57.56 18.08 -25.90
N THR A 184 -57.72 19.42 -25.92
CA THR A 184 -57.82 20.48 -24.87
C THR A 184 -57.30 20.29 -23.42
N MET A 185 -56.66 21.34 -22.87
CA MET A 185 -56.24 21.48 -21.46
C MET A 185 -57.24 22.21 -20.54
N SER A 186 -57.25 21.90 -19.23
CA SER A 186 -57.39 22.91 -18.15
C SER A 186 -57.19 22.37 -16.70
N SER A 187 -56.22 22.94 -15.98
CA SER A 187 -56.21 23.30 -14.54
C SER A 187 -56.30 22.27 -13.37
N ALA A 188 -55.38 22.50 -12.39
CA ALA A 188 -55.54 22.47 -10.92
C ALA A 188 -55.11 21.26 -10.05
N LYS A 189 -53.97 21.47 -9.33
CA LYS A 189 -53.50 20.91 -8.03
C LYS A 189 -53.28 19.37 -7.86
N PRO A 190 -52.42 18.96 -6.89
CA PRO A 190 -52.04 17.57 -6.65
C PRO A 190 -52.92 16.84 -5.63
N PRO A 191 -52.80 15.51 -5.55
CA PRO A 191 -52.35 14.93 -4.28
C PRO A 191 -51.22 13.88 -4.44
N SER A 192 -50.70 13.48 -3.28
CA SER A 192 -49.63 12.51 -3.04
C SER A 192 -49.92 11.06 -3.46
N ALA A 193 -48.86 10.34 -3.82
CA ALA A 193 -48.69 8.92 -3.52
C ALA A 193 -47.21 8.68 -3.14
N GLU A 194 -46.96 7.83 -2.15
CA GLU A 194 -45.60 7.47 -1.70
C GLU A 194 -45.02 6.34 -2.58
N ASP A 195 -43.70 6.34 -2.80
CA ASP A 195 -43.00 5.25 -3.50
C ASP A 195 -42.49 4.21 -2.49
N PRO A 196 -43.07 2.99 -2.41
CA PRO A 196 -42.78 2.05 -1.32
C PRO A 196 -41.41 1.36 -1.42
N ALA A 197 -40.63 1.59 -2.49
CA ALA A 197 -39.42 0.82 -2.79
C ALA A 197 -38.26 0.99 -1.77
N ALA A 198 -38.32 1.99 -0.88
CA ALA A 198 -37.26 2.28 0.08
C ALA A 198 -37.23 1.35 1.31
N ASP A 199 -38.38 0.87 1.79
CA ASP A 199 -38.49 0.16 3.08
C ASP A 199 -38.08 -1.33 3.02
N LEU A 200 -37.83 -1.88 1.82
CA LEU A 200 -37.44 -3.28 1.63
C LEU A 200 -35.95 -3.59 1.91
N ARG A 201 -35.19 -2.64 2.49
CA ARG A 201 -33.74 -2.76 2.73
C ARG A 201 -33.32 -2.88 4.20
N PHE A 202 -34.24 -2.69 5.14
CA PHE A 202 -34.00 -2.75 6.58
C PHE A 202 -35.18 -3.44 7.26
N ASP A 203 -35.00 -3.94 8.48
CA ASP A 203 -36.14 -4.38 9.28
C ASP A 203 -37.02 -3.16 9.68
N ALA A 204 -38.29 -3.41 9.98
CA ALA A 204 -39.25 -2.33 10.26
C ALA A 204 -38.88 -1.45 11.48
N LYS A 205 -38.13 -1.98 12.47
CA LYS A 205 -37.69 -1.20 13.64
C LYS A 205 -36.56 -0.25 13.24
N THR A 206 -35.54 -0.78 12.55
CA THR A 206 -34.39 0.03 12.09
C THR A 206 -34.81 1.06 11.03
N ALA A 207 -35.71 0.70 10.10
CA ALA A 207 -36.28 1.64 9.13
C ALA A 207 -36.97 2.82 9.82
N THR A 208 -37.78 2.56 10.87
CA THR A 208 -38.44 3.60 11.67
C THR A 208 -37.42 4.50 12.36
N LYS A 209 -36.41 3.93 13.01
CA LYS A 209 -35.39 4.68 13.76
C LYS A 209 -34.47 5.52 12.84
N ILE A 210 -34.23 5.07 11.60
CA ILE A 210 -33.56 5.87 10.56
C ILE A 210 -34.42 7.09 10.16
N LYS A 211 -35.73 6.89 9.93
CA LYS A 211 -36.67 8.00 9.60
C LYS A 211 -36.76 9.04 10.72
N GLU A 212 -36.77 8.62 11.99
CA GLU A 212 -36.73 9.50 13.16
C GLU A 212 -35.45 10.36 13.19
N ILE A 213 -34.28 9.76 12.98
CA ILE A 213 -33.00 10.48 12.97
C ILE A 213 -32.90 11.42 11.76
N HIS A 214 -33.47 11.03 10.60
CA HIS A 214 -33.53 11.90 9.42
C HIS A 214 -34.34 13.17 9.70
N ALA A 215 -35.53 13.04 10.27
CA ALA A 215 -36.39 14.17 10.64
C ALA A 215 -35.74 15.06 11.72
N ALA A 216 -35.03 14.46 12.69
CA ALA A 216 -34.27 15.21 13.69
C ALA A 216 -33.11 16.00 13.06
N LYS A 217 -32.40 15.41 12.09
CA LYS A 217 -31.32 16.06 11.32
C LYS A 217 -31.85 17.25 10.51
N GLU A 218 -32.97 17.08 9.80
CA GLU A 218 -33.61 18.17 9.04
C GLU A 218 -34.06 19.30 9.96
N LYS A 219 -34.61 18.98 11.14
CA LYS A 219 -34.95 19.99 12.16
C LYS A 219 -33.72 20.71 12.71
N ALA A 220 -32.60 20.02 12.93
CA ALA A 220 -31.35 20.66 13.37
C ALA A 220 -30.81 21.63 12.30
N VAL A 221 -30.83 21.25 11.01
CA VAL A 221 -30.48 22.12 9.89
C VAL A 221 -31.40 23.35 9.82
N ALA A 222 -32.71 23.16 10.00
CA ALA A 222 -33.70 24.25 9.99
C ALA A 222 -33.64 25.19 11.21
N MET A 223 -32.87 24.83 12.25
CA MET A 223 -32.57 25.68 13.42
C MET A 223 -31.12 26.21 13.38
N GLU A 224 -30.40 26.02 12.28
CA GLU A 224 -28.98 26.38 12.08
C GLU A 224 -27.99 25.74 13.08
N ASP A 225 -28.42 24.70 13.82
CA ASP A 225 -27.55 23.88 14.66
C ASP A 225 -26.83 22.84 13.79
N TYR A 226 -25.87 23.33 13.00
CA TYR A 226 -25.10 22.54 12.05
C TYR A 226 -24.24 21.46 12.75
N ASP A 227 -23.87 21.67 14.01
CA ASP A 227 -23.11 20.70 14.80
C ASP A 227 -23.99 19.52 15.26
N GLN A 228 -25.23 19.79 15.69
CA GLN A 228 -26.22 18.75 15.94
C GLN A 228 -26.58 18.02 14.65
N ALA A 229 -26.79 18.72 13.53
CA ALA A 229 -27.03 18.11 12.23
C ALA A 229 -25.86 17.19 11.78
N LYS A 230 -24.62 17.62 12.01
CA LYS A 230 -23.39 16.83 11.74
C LYS A 230 -23.32 15.58 12.61
N ARG A 231 -23.66 15.67 13.90
CA ARG A 231 -23.73 14.50 14.82
C ARG A 231 -24.83 13.52 14.41
N LEU A 232 -26.02 14.02 14.07
CA LEU A 232 -27.16 13.19 13.65
C LEU A 232 -26.89 12.49 12.30
N LYS A 233 -26.25 13.16 11.34
CA LYS A 233 -25.80 12.55 10.07
C LYS A 233 -24.82 11.39 10.27
N ILE A 234 -23.93 11.47 11.26
CA ILE A 234 -23.00 10.38 11.60
C ILE A 234 -23.78 9.19 12.21
N LEU A 235 -24.72 9.47 13.11
CA LEU A 235 -25.55 8.44 13.77
C LEU A 235 -26.47 7.72 12.77
N GLU A 236 -27.10 8.45 11.85
CA GLU A 236 -27.89 7.93 10.73
C GLU A 236 -27.07 6.95 9.89
N GLN A 237 -25.86 7.35 9.49
CA GLN A 237 -24.97 6.53 8.69
C GLN A 237 -24.51 5.25 9.42
N GLN A 238 -24.40 5.30 10.75
CA GLN A 238 -24.12 4.14 11.60
C GLN A 238 -25.31 3.18 11.68
N LEU A 239 -26.54 3.66 11.90
CA LEU A 239 -27.74 2.79 11.90
C LEU A 239 -27.97 2.14 10.54
N MET A 240 -27.76 2.85 9.42
CA MET A 240 -27.85 2.25 8.08
C MET A 240 -26.86 1.11 7.87
N ASN A 241 -25.66 1.18 8.46
CA ASN A 241 -24.67 0.12 8.36
C ASN A 241 -25.05 -1.11 9.22
N ILE A 242 -25.49 -0.89 10.46
CA ILE A 242 -25.92 -1.97 11.37
C ILE A 242 -27.18 -2.66 10.82
N GLY A 243 -28.15 -1.91 10.29
CA GLY A 243 -29.33 -2.48 9.64
C GLY A 243 -29.00 -3.35 8.43
N LEU A 244 -27.97 -2.99 7.65
CA LEU A 244 -27.47 -3.82 6.56
C LEU A 244 -26.75 -5.09 7.04
N GLN A 245 -26.12 -5.06 8.23
CA GLN A 245 -25.55 -6.26 8.86
C GLN A 245 -26.66 -7.19 9.38
N LEU A 246 -27.68 -6.64 10.07
CA LEU A 246 -28.83 -7.40 10.54
C LEU A 246 -29.57 -8.09 9.39
N ALA A 247 -29.88 -7.39 8.29
CA ALA A 247 -30.56 -7.98 7.13
C ALA A 247 -29.75 -9.13 6.45
N ARG A 248 -28.42 -9.10 6.54
CA ARG A 248 -27.54 -10.19 6.09
C ARG A 248 -27.59 -11.38 7.04
N LEU A 249 -27.44 -11.16 8.35
CA LEU A 249 -27.50 -12.24 9.34
C LEU A 249 -28.89 -12.88 9.39
N GLU A 250 -29.97 -12.10 9.27
CA GLU A 250 -31.34 -12.61 9.11
C GLU A 250 -31.50 -13.56 7.93
N THR A 251 -30.74 -13.31 6.85
CA THR A 251 -30.73 -14.14 5.65
C THR A 251 -29.87 -15.38 5.83
N ALA A 252 -28.64 -15.23 6.33
CA ALA A 252 -27.78 -16.36 6.68
C ALA A 252 -28.42 -17.32 7.71
N LYS A 253 -29.20 -16.80 8.67
CA LYS A 253 -30.04 -17.57 9.61
C LYS A 253 -31.12 -18.37 8.88
N ARG A 254 -31.78 -17.76 7.88
CA ARG A 254 -32.80 -18.40 7.04
C ARG A 254 -32.20 -19.55 6.23
N ASP A 255 -31.03 -19.30 5.65
CA ASP A 255 -30.31 -20.27 4.81
C ASP A 255 -29.73 -21.41 5.67
N ALA A 256 -29.22 -21.12 6.87
CA ALA A 256 -28.77 -22.15 7.82
C ALA A 256 -29.92 -23.07 8.28
N VAL A 257 -31.11 -22.51 8.56
CA VAL A 257 -32.31 -23.31 8.86
C VAL A 257 -32.76 -24.14 7.66
N ALA A 258 -32.70 -23.58 6.44
CA ALA A 258 -33.05 -24.30 5.21
C ALA A 258 -32.07 -25.45 4.87
N ASN A 259 -30.82 -25.35 5.32
CA ASN A 259 -29.78 -26.39 5.18
C ASN A 259 -29.69 -27.33 6.41
N GLU A 260 -30.65 -27.26 7.34
CA GLU A 260 -30.71 -28.04 8.59
C GLU A 260 -29.49 -27.86 9.54
N ASP A 261 -28.66 -26.84 9.35
CA ASP A 261 -27.57 -26.47 10.28
C ASP A 261 -28.13 -25.62 11.43
N TYR A 262 -28.82 -26.30 12.34
CA TYR A 262 -29.44 -25.69 13.52
C TYR A 262 -28.42 -25.05 14.47
N ASP A 263 -27.17 -25.52 14.49
CA ASP A 263 -26.09 -24.96 15.33
C ASP A 263 -25.50 -23.67 14.74
N ALA A 264 -25.38 -23.55 13.41
CA ALA A 264 -25.12 -22.26 12.76
C ALA A 264 -26.31 -21.31 12.93
N ALA A 265 -27.54 -21.78 12.68
CA ALA A 265 -28.75 -20.97 12.84
C ALA A 265 -28.89 -20.39 14.28
N LYS A 266 -28.51 -21.18 15.30
CA LYS A 266 -28.44 -20.72 16.69
C LYS A 266 -27.37 -19.63 16.89
N ARG A 267 -26.12 -19.88 16.45
CA ARG A 267 -25.03 -18.89 16.57
C ARG A 267 -25.36 -17.55 15.90
N ILE A 268 -25.91 -17.60 14.68
CA ILE A 268 -26.32 -16.41 13.92
C ILE A 268 -27.51 -15.69 14.61
N LYS A 269 -28.43 -16.44 15.23
CA LYS A 269 -29.51 -15.85 16.05
C LYS A 269 -28.96 -15.11 17.27
N ASP A 270 -27.97 -15.68 17.96
CA ASP A 270 -27.37 -15.06 19.15
C ASP A 270 -26.57 -13.80 18.75
N GLU A 271 -25.87 -13.81 17.60
CA GLU A 271 -25.20 -12.63 17.00
C GLU A 271 -26.19 -11.51 16.61
N ILE A 272 -27.37 -11.86 16.07
CA ILE A 272 -28.45 -10.90 15.80
C ILE A 272 -28.93 -10.22 17.09
N LEU A 273 -29.09 -10.98 18.19
CA LEU A 273 -29.55 -10.43 19.47
C LEU A 273 -28.53 -9.47 20.09
N GLU A 274 -27.23 -9.74 19.94
CA GLU A 274 -26.16 -8.82 20.36
C GLU A 274 -26.15 -7.52 19.52
N LEU A 275 -26.34 -7.63 18.20
CA LEU A 275 -26.46 -6.46 17.33
C LEU A 275 -27.74 -5.65 17.56
N GLU A 276 -28.91 -6.29 17.78
CA GLU A 276 -30.13 -5.58 18.19
C GLU A 276 -29.93 -4.85 19.53
N ALA A 277 -29.28 -5.49 20.51
CA ALA A 277 -28.99 -4.86 21.80
C ALA A 277 -28.11 -3.61 21.67
N SER A 278 -27.17 -3.59 20.71
CA SER A 278 -26.31 -2.43 20.44
C SER A 278 -27.05 -1.17 19.96
N ILE A 279 -28.26 -1.33 19.39
CA ILE A 279 -29.09 -0.23 18.86
C ILE A 279 -29.93 0.44 19.96
N GLY A 280 -30.13 -0.22 21.10
CA GLY A 280 -30.64 0.36 22.36
C GLY A 280 -32.10 0.82 22.36
N LEU A 281 -32.99 -0.06 22.83
CA LEU A 281 -34.13 0.18 23.74
C LEU A 281 -34.82 -1.19 24.04
N PRO A 282 -35.49 -1.38 25.19
CA PRO A 282 -35.90 -2.70 25.67
C PRO A 282 -37.15 -3.24 24.95
N THR A 283 -37.28 -4.57 24.94
CA THR A 283 -38.45 -5.29 24.39
C THR A 283 -39.73 -5.02 25.20
N PRO A 284 -40.83 -4.56 24.57
CA PRO A 284 -42.14 -4.63 25.19
C PRO A 284 -42.61 -6.10 25.30
N SER A 285 -43.34 -6.41 26.37
CA SER A 285 -43.68 -7.76 26.79
C SER A 285 -44.70 -8.48 25.89
N SER A 286 -44.57 -9.81 25.80
CA SER A 286 -45.68 -10.69 25.47
C SER A 286 -46.66 -10.76 26.65
N THR A 287 -47.92 -10.39 26.40
CA THR A 287 -49.11 -10.73 27.20
C THR A 287 -49.25 -12.25 27.37
N SER A 288 -49.91 -12.85 28.38
CA SER A 288 -50.80 -12.44 29.50
C SER A 288 -51.00 -13.68 30.42
N PRO A 289 -51.88 -13.73 31.47
CA PRO A 289 -52.63 -12.69 32.24
C PRO A 289 -52.49 -12.82 33.80
N ALA A 290 -53.04 -11.84 34.56
CA ALA A 290 -53.60 -11.91 35.96
C ALA A 290 -52.76 -12.56 37.11
N THR A 291 -52.63 -12.05 38.35
CA THR A 291 -53.33 -11.05 39.22
C THR A 291 -52.28 -10.28 40.09
N GLY A 292 -52.58 -9.35 41.02
CA GLY A 292 -53.78 -8.55 41.29
C GLY A 292 -53.99 -8.15 42.78
N ARG A 293 -53.89 -6.84 43.08
CA ARG A 293 -54.31 -6.08 44.30
C ARG A 293 -53.48 -6.14 45.63
N SER A 294 -53.00 -4.95 46.02
CA SER A 294 -53.22 -4.25 47.31
C SER A 294 -52.40 -4.53 48.61
N SER A 295 -51.71 -3.46 49.04
CA SER A 295 -51.74 -2.80 50.37
C SER A 295 -51.21 -3.46 51.67
N HIS A 296 -50.38 -2.67 52.38
CA HIS A 296 -50.02 -2.71 53.81
C HIS A 296 -49.23 -3.96 54.30
N GLY A 297 -48.37 -3.88 55.32
CA GLY A 297 -47.91 -2.73 56.13
C GLY A 297 -46.95 -3.20 57.26
N TYR A 298 -46.44 -2.26 58.07
CA TYR A 298 -46.02 -2.34 59.50
C TYR A 298 -45.74 -3.74 60.15
N ASP A 299 -44.68 -3.94 60.94
CA ASP A 299 -43.82 -2.97 61.66
C ASP A 299 -42.43 -3.54 62.02
N ALA A 300 -41.66 -2.82 62.84
CA ALA A 300 -40.30 -3.10 63.34
C ALA A 300 -40.29 -4.19 64.48
N PRO A 301 -39.24 -4.45 65.31
CA PRO A 301 -38.11 -3.56 65.68
C PRO A 301 -36.70 -4.16 66.02
N LEU A 302 -35.73 -3.24 66.17
CA LEU A 302 -34.56 -3.28 67.09
C LEU A 302 -33.41 -4.30 66.82
N ALA A 303 -32.14 -4.09 67.22
CA ALA A 303 -31.52 -2.98 67.98
C ALA A 303 -30.02 -2.75 67.63
N THR A 304 -29.55 -1.51 67.89
CA THR A 304 -28.25 -1.06 68.47
C THR A 304 -26.96 -1.88 68.17
N THR A 305 -25.86 -1.42 67.54
CA THR A 305 -25.12 -0.12 67.42
C THR A 305 -23.82 -0.04 68.27
N ARG A 306 -22.70 0.42 67.65
CA ARG A 306 -21.37 0.86 68.21
C ARG A 306 -20.39 -0.22 68.73
N GLN A 307 -19.06 0.02 68.84
CA GLN A 307 -18.06 0.77 68.00
C GLN A 307 -16.61 0.59 68.53
N ASN A 308 -15.62 0.79 67.64
CA ASN A 308 -14.23 1.27 67.89
C ASN A 308 -13.11 0.30 68.39
N ASN A 309 -11.87 0.78 68.24
CA ASN A 309 -10.56 0.07 68.15
C ASN A 309 -9.71 0.23 69.44
N PRO A 310 -8.61 -0.55 69.67
CA PRO A 310 -7.24 -0.07 69.36
C PRO A 310 -6.16 -1.16 69.07
N THR A 311 -4.88 -0.74 68.92
CA THR A 311 -3.63 -1.52 68.64
C THR A 311 -2.54 -1.29 69.73
N PRO A 312 -1.28 -1.83 69.71
CA PRO A 312 -0.62 -3.02 69.07
C PRO A 312 -0.05 -3.98 70.19
N PRO A 313 1.25 -4.35 70.43
CA PRO A 313 2.47 -4.65 69.62
C PRO A 313 3.37 -5.90 70.04
N GLN A 314 4.42 -6.19 69.22
CA GLN A 314 5.81 -6.67 69.55
C GLN A 314 6.23 -8.14 69.93
N SER A 315 7.32 -8.59 69.25
CA SER A 315 8.38 -9.59 69.65
C SER A 315 7.98 -11.09 69.71
N SER A 316 8.84 -12.14 69.63
CA SER A 316 10.31 -12.38 69.44
C SER A 316 10.54 -13.85 68.95
N GLY A 317 11.71 -14.40 68.58
CA GLY A 317 13.05 -13.88 68.27
C GLY A 317 14.22 -14.90 68.41
N SER A 318 15.05 -15.08 67.36
CA SER A 318 16.40 -15.74 67.29
C SER A 318 16.56 -17.29 67.44
N TYR A 319 17.21 -17.96 66.47
CA TYR A 319 18.47 -18.73 66.69
C TYR A 319 19.23 -19.19 65.40
N ASN A 320 20.53 -19.46 65.62
CA ASN A 320 21.66 -19.93 64.78
C ASN A 320 21.46 -21.25 63.97
N THR A 321 22.35 -21.75 63.06
CA THR A 321 23.46 -21.24 62.17
C THR A 321 23.97 -22.43 61.32
N THR A 322 24.74 -22.17 60.23
CA THR A 322 25.67 -23.09 59.48
C THR A 322 25.12 -24.01 58.37
N SER A 323 26.04 -24.36 57.44
CA SER A 323 25.88 -25.10 56.16
C SER A 323 27.11 -26.05 55.98
N PRO A 324 27.48 -26.67 54.80
CA PRO A 324 26.80 -26.79 53.50
C PRO A 324 26.68 -28.26 52.91
N PRO A 325 27.41 -28.78 51.87
CA PRO A 325 26.85 -29.61 50.75
C PRO A 325 27.60 -30.99 50.56
N PRO A 326 27.77 -31.65 49.36
CA PRO A 326 27.19 -31.54 47.99
C PRO A 326 26.83 -32.88 47.25
N ALA A 327 26.34 -32.76 45.99
CA ALA A 327 26.40 -33.77 44.88
C ALA A 327 25.56 -35.07 45.00
N ALA A 328 25.33 -35.93 43.98
CA ALA A 328 25.84 -36.04 42.59
C ALA A 328 24.80 -36.67 41.59
N ILE A 329 25.21 -36.90 40.33
CA ILE A 329 24.48 -37.52 39.17
C ILE A 329 24.97 -38.99 38.95
N PRO A 330 24.59 -39.78 37.89
CA PRO A 330 23.36 -39.91 37.04
C PRO A 330 22.87 -41.40 36.90
N SER A 331 21.82 -41.70 36.10
CA SER A 331 21.63 -43.01 35.38
C SER A 331 20.40 -43.09 34.42
N VAL A 332 20.38 -44.12 33.55
CA VAL A 332 19.38 -44.48 32.48
C VAL A 332 19.34 -46.03 32.35
N PRO A 333 18.55 -46.73 31.48
CA PRO A 333 17.34 -46.39 30.69
C PRO A 333 16.21 -47.50 30.70
N LYS A 334 15.14 -47.30 29.89
CA LYS A 334 14.28 -48.28 29.14
C LYS A 334 12.78 -48.50 29.50
N GLN A 335 11.95 -48.15 28.50
CA GLN A 335 10.84 -48.93 27.87
C GLN A 335 9.46 -49.15 28.53
N ARG A 336 8.45 -48.59 27.81
CA ARG A 336 7.18 -49.22 27.34
C ARG A 336 5.89 -49.09 28.19
N MET A 337 5.00 -48.22 27.67
CA MET A 337 3.51 -48.20 27.81
C MET A 337 2.96 -48.03 29.26
N GLN A 338 1.84 -47.36 29.51
CA GLN A 338 0.67 -47.09 28.65
C GLN A 338 0.04 -45.71 28.93
N GLN A 339 -1.06 -45.40 28.25
CA GLN A 339 -1.74 -44.08 28.17
C GLN A 339 -2.15 -43.48 29.52
N GLN A 340 -1.89 -42.18 29.70
CA GLN A 340 -2.91 -41.23 30.18
C GLN A 340 -2.66 -39.85 29.53
N TYR A 341 -3.74 -39.09 29.30
CA TYR A 341 -3.68 -37.71 28.79
C TYR A 341 -3.50 -36.74 29.95
N ASP A 342 -2.53 -35.83 29.86
CA ASP A 342 -2.46 -34.63 30.69
C ASP A 342 -1.80 -33.48 29.91
N GLN A 343 -2.14 -32.24 30.29
CA GLN A 343 -1.95 -31.04 29.47
C GLN A 343 -0.84 -30.11 30.02
N PRO A 344 0.15 -29.70 29.20
CA PRO A 344 1.05 -28.61 29.54
C PRO A 344 0.83 -27.35 28.68
N THR A 345 0.25 -26.33 29.32
CA THR A 345 0.55 -24.89 29.17
C THR A 345 1.33 -24.42 27.93
N SER A 346 0.65 -23.67 27.06
CA SER A 346 1.30 -22.71 26.16
C SER A 346 1.85 -21.51 26.95
N TYR A 347 3.13 -21.20 26.76
CA TYR A 347 3.63 -19.83 26.96
C TYR A 347 3.45 -19.08 25.65
N GLU A 348 2.60 -18.06 25.61
CA GLU A 348 2.50 -17.18 24.45
C GLU A 348 3.51 -16.04 24.57
N ASP A 349 4.22 -15.78 23.48
CA ASP A 349 5.23 -14.74 23.36
C ASP A 349 4.57 -13.36 23.13
N ALA A 350 5.15 -12.31 23.70
CA ALA A 350 4.51 -11.00 23.73
C ALA A 350 4.85 -10.18 22.47
N MET A 351 3.85 -9.92 21.62
CA MET A 351 3.96 -8.93 20.54
C MET A 351 2.90 -7.82 20.65
N GLU A 352 3.28 -6.66 20.12
CA GLU A 352 2.78 -5.35 20.54
C GLU A 352 1.39 -5.01 19.96
N ARG A 353 0.62 -4.20 20.71
CA ARG A 353 -0.63 -3.59 20.25
C ARG A 353 -0.46 -2.08 20.08
N PRO A 354 -0.90 -1.48 18.96
CA PRO A 354 -1.06 -0.04 18.87
C PRO A 354 -2.10 0.47 19.90
N LEU A 355 -1.79 1.56 20.61
CA LEU A 355 -2.77 2.21 21.48
C LEU A 355 -3.80 2.97 20.63
N ALA A 356 -5.08 2.65 20.83
CA ALA A 356 -6.21 3.44 20.34
C ALA A 356 -7.11 3.81 21.52
N ALA A 357 -6.93 5.01 22.06
CA ALA A 357 -7.72 5.51 23.18
C ALA A 357 -9.08 6.05 22.69
N ALA A 358 -10.17 5.37 23.05
CA ALA A 358 -11.53 5.81 22.74
C ALA A 358 -12.17 6.50 23.94
N ALA A 359 -12.74 7.69 23.73
CA ALA A 359 -13.57 8.39 24.71
C ALA A 359 -14.96 8.67 24.10
N LYS A 360 -16.04 8.31 24.82
CA LYS A 360 -17.43 8.66 24.44
C LYS A 360 -17.85 9.96 25.14
N PRO A 361 -18.62 10.85 24.49
CA PRO A 361 -19.02 12.12 25.08
C PRO A 361 -20.20 11.96 26.05
N THR A 362 -20.14 12.69 27.17
CA THR A 362 -21.27 12.88 28.10
C THR A 362 -21.97 14.20 27.78
N GLN A 363 -23.30 14.22 27.71
CA GLN A 363 -24.06 15.46 27.54
C GLN A 363 -24.23 16.20 28.86
N LEU A 364 -24.04 17.52 28.85
CA LEU A 364 -24.73 18.43 29.77
C LEU A 364 -25.52 19.48 28.98
N LYS A 365 -26.50 20.08 29.66
CA LYS A 365 -27.69 20.65 29.04
C LYS A 365 -27.63 22.17 29.05
N GLN A 366 -27.72 22.78 27.88
CA GLN A 366 -27.74 24.22 27.71
C GLN A 366 -29.10 24.79 28.13
N GLN A 367 -29.10 25.88 28.89
CA GLN A 367 -30.27 26.75 29.09
C GLN A 367 -29.84 28.19 28.86
N GLN A 368 -30.46 28.84 27.88
CA GLN A 368 -30.39 30.28 27.67
C GLN A 368 -31.58 30.95 28.36
N SER A 369 -31.36 32.13 28.93
CA SER A 369 -32.41 33.10 29.21
C SER A 369 -31.84 34.51 29.04
N SER A 370 -32.67 35.44 28.59
CA SER A 370 -32.30 36.82 28.26
C SER A 370 -33.10 37.81 29.08
N ALA A 371 -32.47 38.91 29.54
CA ALA A 371 -33.15 40.15 29.91
C ALA A 371 -32.17 41.34 30.08
N SER A 372 -32.57 42.48 29.53
CA SER A 372 -31.89 43.78 29.47
C SER A 372 -31.96 44.62 30.76
N PHE A 373 -31.27 45.79 30.76
CA PHE A 373 -31.40 46.95 31.69
C PHE A 373 -30.84 46.74 33.13
N SER A 374 -30.22 47.72 33.83
CA SER A 374 -30.06 49.19 33.61
C SER A 374 -28.72 49.74 34.14
N THR A 375 -28.33 50.95 33.72
CA THR A 375 -27.42 51.92 34.39
C THR A 375 -28.18 52.68 35.54
N PRO A 376 -27.62 53.61 36.37
CA PRO A 376 -26.49 54.56 36.18
C PRO A 376 -25.59 54.77 37.47
N PRO A 377 -25.02 55.95 37.81
CA PRO A 377 -23.64 56.34 37.40
C PRO A 377 -22.75 57.00 38.51
N ASP A 378 -21.54 57.43 38.13
CA ASP A 378 -20.64 58.47 38.75
C ASP A 378 -20.11 58.20 40.20
N ASP A 379 -19.00 58.78 40.72
CA ASP A 379 -18.03 59.80 40.24
C ASP A 379 -16.62 59.70 40.95
N ASP A 380 -15.66 60.55 40.55
CA ASP A 380 -14.45 61.08 41.26
C ASP A 380 -13.22 60.22 41.77
N LEU A 381 -12.08 60.47 41.10
CA LEU A 381 -10.75 61.00 41.56
C LEU A 381 -9.81 60.40 42.67
N ASN A 382 -8.49 60.46 42.35
CA ASN A 382 -7.29 60.66 43.22
C ASN A 382 -6.81 59.54 44.20
N ASP A 383 -5.56 59.44 44.70
CA ASP A 383 -4.19 59.92 44.33
C ASP A 383 -3.13 59.23 45.27
N ASP A 384 -1.85 59.08 44.86
CA ASP A 384 -0.59 58.64 45.56
C ASP A 384 -0.64 57.44 46.60
N GLY A 385 0.39 56.64 46.93
CA GLY A 385 1.80 56.51 46.56
C GLY A 385 2.54 55.46 47.42
N SER A 386 3.88 55.39 47.33
CA SER A 386 4.83 54.64 48.21
C SER A 386 5.07 53.11 48.02
N VAL A 387 6.08 52.58 48.73
CA VAL A 387 6.99 51.46 48.36
C VAL A 387 7.60 50.88 49.66
N ALA A 388 7.98 49.60 49.88
CA ALA A 388 7.81 48.26 49.29
C ALA A 388 8.45 47.26 50.34
N PRO A 389 9.17 46.12 50.07
CA PRO A 389 9.33 45.22 48.91
C PRO A 389 9.23 43.69 49.18
N ALA A 390 9.32 42.89 48.10
CA ALA A 390 9.66 41.45 48.04
C ALA A 390 8.62 40.41 48.58
N PRO A 391 8.72 39.10 48.22
CA PRO A 391 9.69 38.43 47.34
C PRO A 391 9.12 37.88 46.01
N VAL A 392 10.00 37.40 45.13
CA VAL A 392 9.69 36.93 43.76
C VAL A 392 8.94 35.58 43.74
N ARG A 393 7.86 35.50 42.94
CA ARG A 393 7.24 34.23 42.53
C ARG A 393 7.12 34.19 41.00
N LYS A 394 7.60 33.12 40.38
CA LYS A 394 7.67 32.97 38.90
C LYS A 394 6.27 33.16 38.27
N GLN A 395 6.14 34.12 37.37
CA GLN A 395 4.89 34.42 36.69
C GLN A 395 4.74 33.54 35.44
N LYS A 396 3.62 32.81 35.33
CA LYS A 396 3.29 32.01 34.14
C LYS A 396 2.73 32.97 33.09
N VAL A 397 3.47 33.20 32.00
CA VAL A 397 3.00 34.04 30.90
C VAL A 397 1.88 33.32 30.17
N THR A 398 0.63 33.69 30.45
CA THR A 398 -0.52 33.30 29.63
C THR A 398 -0.59 34.25 28.44
N ALA A 399 -0.44 33.72 27.23
CA ALA A 399 -0.56 34.51 26.01
C ALA A 399 -1.93 35.20 25.95
N GLN A 400 -1.92 36.52 25.78
CA GLN A 400 -3.10 37.34 25.46
C GLN A 400 -2.97 37.83 24.02
N ASN A 401 -4.10 37.83 23.31
CA ASN A 401 -4.32 38.29 21.94
C ASN A 401 -3.20 39.14 21.31
N ALA A 402 -2.40 38.54 20.41
CA ALA A 402 -1.58 39.27 19.46
C ALA A 402 -2.44 39.77 18.27
N PRO A 403 -2.13 40.94 17.67
CA PRO A 403 -2.81 41.42 16.48
C PRO A 403 -2.37 40.65 15.22
N ALA A 404 -3.18 40.70 14.16
CA ALA A 404 -2.85 40.10 12.87
C ALA A 404 -1.66 40.80 12.19
N GLY A 405 -0.79 40.02 11.54
CA GLY A 405 0.28 40.53 10.65
C GLY A 405 1.72 40.47 11.16
N GLY A 406 2.01 39.68 12.21
CA GLY A 406 3.39 39.39 12.63
C GLY A 406 3.92 38.08 12.01
N ALA A 407 5.19 38.07 11.61
CA ALA A 407 5.88 36.84 11.20
C ALA A 407 6.10 35.90 12.40
N ASN A 408 5.91 34.59 12.21
CA ASN A 408 6.03 33.60 13.28
C ASN A 408 7.49 33.50 13.80
N PRO A 409 7.79 33.90 15.06
CA PRO A 409 9.16 33.99 15.56
C PRO A 409 9.83 32.62 15.72
N HIS A 410 9.06 31.54 15.85
CA HIS A 410 9.62 30.19 16.00
C HIS A 410 10.28 29.66 14.72
N PHE A 411 10.03 30.29 13.56
CA PHE A 411 10.60 29.93 12.27
C PHE A 411 11.56 30.98 11.70
N GLU A 412 12.20 31.79 12.55
CA GLU A 412 13.26 32.69 12.12
C GLU A 412 14.38 31.93 11.37
N GLY A 413 14.73 32.43 10.18
CA GLY A 413 15.59 31.76 9.20
C GLY A 413 14.86 30.99 8.09
N LEU A 414 13.56 30.72 8.24
CA LEU A 414 12.72 30.03 7.24
C LEU A 414 11.60 30.96 6.72
N PRO A 415 11.85 31.79 5.69
CA PRO A 415 10.90 32.81 5.25
C PRO A 415 9.58 32.24 4.69
N ASP A 416 9.60 31.01 4.15
CA ASP A 416 8.41 30.29 3.68
C ASP A 416 7.55 29.70 4.82
N CYS A 417 8.05 29.73 6.06
CA CYS A 417 7.35 29.24 7.25
C CYS A 417 6.75 30.37 8.11
N ALA A 418 7.02 31.64 7.78
CA ALA A 418 6.66 32.80 8.59
C ALA A 418 5.15 33.07 8.72
N GLU A 419 4.34 32.64 7.75
CA GLU A 419 2.88 32.83 7.69
C GLU A 419 2.09 31.55 8.02
N MET A 420 2.75 30.49 8.51
CA MET A 420 2.03 29.26 8.87
C MET A 420 1.14 29.45 10.11
N ALA A 421 -0.06 28.89 10.04
CA ALA A 421 -0.98 28.82 11.18
C ALA A 421 -0.42 27.93 12.29
N ASP A 422 -0.78 28.23 13.54
CA ASP A 422 -0.31 27.48 14.70
C ASP A 422 -0.81 26.02 14.69
N PRO A 423 -0.01 25.07 15.19
CA PRO A 423 -0.40 23.67 15.28
C PRO A 423 -1.43 23.42 16.39
N GLU A 424 -2.25 22.38 16.23
CA GLU A 424 -3.15 21.89 17.27
C GLU A 424 -2.35 21.40 18.51
N ALA A 425 -2.73 21.86 19.71
CA ALA A 425 -1.96 21.65 20.93
C ALA A 425 -1.84 20.16 21.32
N LEU A 426 -0.65 19.77 21.82
CA LEU A 426 -0.38 18.38 22.19
C LEU A 426 -1.16 17.95 23.46
N PRO A 427 -1.58 16.67 23.54
CA PRO A 427 -2.14 16.11 24.76
C PRO A 427 -1.15 16.14 25.92
N ASP A 428 -1.68 16.39 27.11
CA ASP A 428 -0.99 16.41 28.41
C ASP A 428 -0.14 15.17 28.73
N SER A 429 -0.43 14.01 28.10
CA SER A 429 0.39 12.79 28.20
C SER A 429 1.62 12.86 27.29
N LEU A 430 1.40 13.21 26.02
CA LEU A 430 2.45 13.32 25.01
C LEU A 430 3.44 14.43 25.36
N LEU A 431 2.99 15.57 25.91
CA LEU A 431 3.89 16.62 26.44
C LEU A 431 4.82 16.12 27.57
N LYS A 432 4.39 15.14 28.37
CA LYS A 432 5.21 14.55 29.45
C LYS A 432 6.16 13.48 28.91
N GLU A 433 5.72 12.70 27.92
CA GLU A 433 6.55 11.72 27.20
C GLU A 433 7.65 12.42 26.37
N SER A 434 7.33 13.56 25.75
CA SER A 434 8.24 14.39 24.96
C SER A 434 9.01 15.43 25.78
N ALA A 435 9.04 15.35 27.12
CA ALA A 435 9.61 16.40 27.97
C ALA A 435 11.10 16.72 27.67
N GLU A 436 11.90 15.73 27.27
CA GLU A 436 13.29 15.92 26.83
C GLU A 436 13.35 16.72 25.51
N MET A 437 12.50 16.37 24.53
CA MET A 437 12.38 17.13 23.27
C MET A 437 11.90 18.56 23.51
N VAL A 438 10.89 18.76 24.37
CA VAL A 438 10.41 20.09 24.79
C VAL A 438 11.52 20.90 25.46
N SER A 439 12.43 20.26 26.20
CA SER A 439 13.55 20.96 26.84
C SER A 439 14.61 21.46 25.87
N VAL A 440 14.81 20.77 24.73
CA VAL A 440 15.82 21.13 23.71
C VAL A 440 15.25 22.03 22.61
N ILE A 441 14.15 21.64 21.95
CA ILE A 441 13.60 22.35 20.78
C ILE A 441 12.41 23.26 21.14
N GLY A 442 12.01 23.28 22.40
CA GLY A 442 10.84 24.04 22.87
C GLY A 442 9.50 23.37 22.58
N GLU A 443 8.47 23.81 23.32
CA GLU A 443 7.10 23.27 23.23
C GLU A 443 6.48 23.48 21.84
N TYR A 444 6.78 24.61 21.19
CA TYR A 444 6.21 24.96 19.88
C TYR A 444 6.72 24.04 18.75
N LEU A 445 8.05 23.87 18.61
CA LEU A 445 8.60 23.00 17.56
C LEU A 445 8.29 21.52 17.84
N THR A 446 8.19 21.12 19.12
CA THR A 446 7.68 19.80 19.51
C THR A 446 6.22 19.61 19.04
N THR A 447 5.36 20.60 19.26
CA THR A 447 3.96 20.59 18.81
C THR A 447 3.84 20.56 17.28
N CYS A 448 4.72 21.27 16.57
CA CYS A 448 4.82 21.20 15.11
C CYS A 448 5.27 19.82 14.61
N PHE A 449 6.26 19.19 15.26
CA PHE A 449 6.82 17.88 14.90
C PHE A 449 5.80 16.74 15.07
N TYR A 450 4.97 16.77 16.11
CA TYR A 450 3.88 15.79 16.29
C TYR A 450 2.57 16.18 15.56
N SER A 451 2.53 17.32 14.86
CA SER A 451 1.32 17.80 14.21
C SER A 451 0.85 16.88 13.07
N ASN A 452 -0.46 16.67 12.96
CA ASN A 452 -1.06 15.95 11.84
C ASN A 452 -0.76 16.62 10.48
N VAL A 453 -0.59 17.95 10.46
CA VAL A 453 -0.29 18.73 9.24
C VAL A 453 1.20 18.59 8.89
N TRP A 454 1.49 18.19 7.65
CA TRP A 454 2.83 17.75 7.26
C TRP A 454 3.85 18.89 7.14
N ASN A 455 3.40 20.11 6.78
CA ASN A 455 4.24 21.30 6.68
C ASN A 455 4.80 21.72 8.04
N HIS A 456 4.05 21.52 9.14
CA HIS A 456 4.55 21.77 10.48
C HIS A 456 5.69 20.80 10.84
N ARG A 457 5.57 19.52 10.47
CA ARG A 457 6.64 18.52 10.69
C ARG A 457 7.88 18.83 9.85
N ASP A 458 7.69 19.22 8.59
CA ASP A 458 8.76 19.65 7.69
C ASP A 458 9.50 20.88 8.24
N ALA A 459 8.75 21.94 8.58
CA ALA A 459 9.30 23.18 9.11
C ALA A 459 10.01 22.99 10.46
N ALA A 460 9.47 22.16 11.36
CA ALA A 460 10.11 21.85 12.63
C ALA A 460 11.48 21.18 12.43
N MET A 461 11.57 20.16 11.56
CA MET A 461 12.84 19.51 11.26
C MET A 461 13.80 20.44 10.49
N ARG A 462 13.32 21.26 9.55
CA ARG A 462 14.13 22.28 8.88
C ARG A 462 14.69 23.32 9.85
N LYS A 463 13.89 23.76 10.83
CA LYS A 463 14.29 24.73 11.85
C LYS A 463 15.35 24.14 12.78
N VAL A 464 15.12 22.94 13.33
CA VAL A 464 16.13 22.24 14.14
C VAL A 464 17.40 21.94 13.34
N THR A 465 17.29 21.61 12.04
CA THR A 465 18.46 21.44 11.15
C THR A 465 19.28 22.73 10.98
N LEU A 466 18.62 23.89 10.94
CA LEU A 466 19.29 25.20 10.93
C LEU A 466 19.91 25.51 12.31
N ASP A 467 19.17 25.30 13.39
CA ASP A 467 19.60 25.65 14.74
C ASP A 467 20.75 24.76 15.24
N LEU A 468 20.89 23.52 14.75
CA LEU A 468 22.08 22.67 14.94
C LEU A 468 23.38 23.25 14.37
N SER A 469 23.31 24.29 13.54
CA SER A 469 24.48 25.03 13.04
C SER A 469 24.77 26.33 13.83
N ASN A 470 23.98 26.63 14.87
CA ASN A 470 24.11 27.83 15.69
C ASN A 470 24.61 27.50 17.11
N SER A 471 25.77 28.05 17.49
CA SER A 471 26.39 27.86 18.82
C SER A 471 25.44 28.18 19.96
N ASP A 472 24.62 29.22 19.84
CA ASP A 472 23.76 29.69 20.93
C ASP A 472 22.68 28.64 21.31
N PHE A 473 22.29 27.80 20.35
CA PHE A 473 21.36 26.69 20.54
C PHE A 473 22.07 25.42 21.04
N THR A 474 23.29 25.15 20.58
CA THR A 474 24.04 23.94 20.95
C THR A 474 24.64 24.05 22.35
N ASP A 475 25.24 25.19 22.68
CA ASP A 475 26.02 25.40 23.91
C ASP A 475 25.14 25.53 25.16
N SER A 476 23.82 25.67 24.97
CA SER A 476 22.82 25.72 26.05
C SER A 476 22.33 24.34 26.50
N HIS A 477 22.77 23.24 25.86
CA HIS A 477 22.30 21.88 26.10
C HIS A 477 23.45 20.86 26.17
N ASP A 478 23.18 19.65 26.71
CA ASP A 478 24.12 18.53 26.62
C ASP A 478 24.11 17.97 25.18
N PRO A 479 25.25 17.91 24.47
CA PRO A 479 25.31 17.39 23.10
C PRO A 479 24.76 15.97 22.93
N HIS A 480 24.85 15.10 23.96
CA HIS A 480 24.26 13.76 23.90
C HIS A 480 22.72 13.80 23.96
N VAL A 481 22.15 14.74 24.70
CA VAL A 481 20.69 14.96 24.77
C VAL A 481 20.18 15.57 23.47
N VAL A 482 20.89 16.54 22.90
CA VAL A 482 20.61 17.09 21.56
C VAL A 482 20.61 15.98 20.52
N LEU A 483 21.66 15.13 20.49
CA LEU A 483 21.76 14.01 19.56
C LEU A 483 20.61 12.99 19.72
N SER A 484 20.17 12.71 20.96
CA SER A 484 19.03 11.84 21.27
C SER A 484 17.72 12.36 20.68
N VAL A 485 17.43 13.65 20.90
CA VAL A 485 16.23 14.32 20.37
C VAL A 485 16.25 14.36 18.83
N VAL A 486 17.38 14.75 18.24
CA VAL A 486 17.55 14.83 16.78
C VAL A 486 17.42 13.44 16.14
N SER A 487 17.99 12.39 16.73
CA SER A 487 17.84 11.01 16.25
C SER A 487 16.38 10.54 16.29
N THR A 488 15.65 10.89 17.34
CA THR A 488 14.20 10.61 17.46
C THR A 488 13.41 11.30 16.34
N MET A 489 13.75 12.55 16.02
CA MET A 489 13.13 13.29 14.91
C MET A 489 13.46 12.68 13.55
N VAL A 490 14.72 12.35 13.28
CA VAL A 490 15.16 11.68 12.04
C VAL A 490 14.49 10.31 11.88
N GLN A 491 14.46 9.48 12.93
CA GLN A 491 13.77 8.19 12.93
C GLN A 491 12.31 8.32 12.50
N SER A 492 11.58 9.29 13.07
CA SER A 492 10.18 9.55 12.74
C SER A 492 10.05 10.05 11.29
N GLY A 493 10.75 11.12 10.92
CA GLY A 493 10.62 11.78 9.62
C GLY A 493 11.03 10.92 8.43
N VAL A 494 12.12 10.14 8.53
CA VAL A 494 12.52 9.18 7.48
C VAL A 494 11.43 8.12 7.24
N SER A 495 10.68 7.76 8.28
CA SER A 495 9.54 6.83 8.19
C SER A 495 8.21 7.48 7.77
N ASP A 496 8.15 8.81 7.59
CA ASP A 496 6.94 9.52 7.18
C ASP A 496 6.46 9.07 5.78
N ARG A 497 5.16 9.24 5.54
CA ARG A 497 4.46 8.93 4.29
C ARG A 497 4.52 10.10 3.30
N ILE A 498 4.83 11.30 3.77
CA ILE A 498 4.98 12.52 2.96
C ILE A 498 6.43 12.67 2.51
N ALA A 499 6.64 12.64 1.20
CA ALA A 499 7.96 12.65 0.56
C ALA A 499 8.88 13.78 1.04
N GLN A 500 8.35 15.00 1.16
CA GLN A 500 9.12 16.17 1.60
C GLN A 500 9.61 16.02 3.04
N VAL A 501 8.73 15.58 3.96
CA VAL A 501 9.06 15.35 5.37
C VAL A 501 10.18 14.29 5.50
N SER A 502 10.13 13.22 4.70
CA SER A 502 11.22 12.23 4.67
C SER A 502 12.53 12.76 4.08
N LEU A 503 12.49 13.57 3.02
CA LEU A 503 13.70 14.16 2.43
C LEU A 503 14.37 15.13 3.41
N THR A 504 13.59 16.00 4.06
CA THR A 504 14.06 16.87 5.15
C THR A 504 14.70 16.07 6.28
N ALA A 505 14.10 14.94 6.69
CA ALA A 505 14.66 14.08 7.73
C ALA A 505 15.97 13.38 7.33
N VAL A 506 16.17 13.08 6.04
CA VAL A 506 17.47 12.59 5.52
C VAL A 506 18.52 13.72 5.61
N THR A 507 18.20 14.93 5.17
CA THR A 507 19.10 16.10 5.30
C THR A 507 19.43 16.41 6.77
N MET A 508 18.46 16.23 7.68
CA MET A 508 18.65 16.36 9.13
C MET A 508 19.58 15.28 9.70
N CYS A 509 19.62 14.09 9.12
CA CYS A 509 20.58 13.03 9.48
C CYS A 509 22.02 13.45 9.15
N ASP A 510 22.22 14.10 8.00
CA ASP A 510 23.53 14.63 7.59
C ASP A 510 24.00 15.77 8.51
N ALA A 511 23.08 16.62 8.98
CA ALA A 511 23.36 17.66 9.97
C ALA A 511 23.67 17.05 11.36
N MET A 512 22.95 16.02 11.77
CA MET A 512 23.19 15.29 13.03
C MET A 512 24.59 14.67 13.07
N LEU A 513 25.08 14.14 11.94
CA LEU A 513 26.43 13.60 11.82
C LEU A 513 27.50 14.70 12.00
N ARG A 514 27.37 15.82 11.27
CA ARG A 514 28.29 16.97 11.38
C ARG A 514 28.29 17.60 12.76
N PHE A 515 27.14 17.62 13.44
CA PHE A 515 27.02 18.06 14.83
C PHE A 515 27.84 17.16 15.77
N ALA A 516 27.75 15.83 15.62
CA ALA A 516 28.53 14.89 16.42
C ALA A 516 30.05 14.97 16.15
N GLU A 517 30.43 15.20 14.89
CA GLU A 517 31.82 15.44 14.48
C GLU A 517 32.38 16.74 15.09
N GLY A 518 31.62 17.84 15.00
CA GLY A 518 32.00 19.15 15.55
C GLY A 518 32.15 19.15 17.09
N HIS A 519 31.38 18.33 17.80
CA HIS A 519 31.46 18.16 19.25
C HIS A 519 32.41 17.03 19.69
N ALA A 520 33.09 16.36 18.75
CA ALA A 520 34.04 15.27 19.00
C ALA A 520 33.48 14.15 19.91
N LEU A 521 32.22 13.75 19.69
CA LEU A 521 31.52 12.76 20.52
C LEU A 521 32.09 11.34 20.34
N ASP A 522 32.00 10.51 21.39
CA ASP A 522 32.43 9.11 21.34
C ASP A 522 31.70 8.32 20.23
N PRO A 523 32.43 7.64 19.31
CA PRO A 523 31.83 6.87 18.23
C PRO A 523 30.80 5.81 18.70
N ASN A 524 31.03 5.16 19.84
CA ASN A 524 30.12 4.12 20.35
C ASN A 524 28.79 4.73 20.80
N ALA A 525 28.82 5.89 21.47
CA ALA A 525 27.64 6.66 21.81
C ALA A 525 26.90 7.14 20.55
N VAL A 526 27.61 7.64 19.54
CA VAL A 526 27.05 8.11 18.26
C VAL A 526 26.37 6.96 17.49
N VAL A 527 27.05 5.83 17.30
CA VAL A 527 26.49 4.63 16.65
C VAL A 527 25.27 4.09 17.39
N ARG A 528 25.30 4.07 18.74
CA ARG A 528 24.15 3.65 19.56
C ARG A 528 22.92 4.54 19.32
N VAL A 529 23.11 5.85 19.22
CA VAL A 529 22.02 6.80 18.93
C VAL A 529 21.57 6.70 17.45
N LEU A 530 22.47 6.40 16.52
CA LEU A 530 22.17 6.26 15.09
C LEU A 530 21.47 4.94 14.69
N ASN A 531 21.49 3.89 15.51
CA ASN A 531 20.90 2.57 15.17
C ASN A 531 19.45 2.66 14.65
N ASN A 532 18.62 3.55 15.23
CA ASN A 532 17.23 3.68 14.82
C ASN A 532 17.07 4.44 13.49
N PRO A 533 17.67 5.64 13.28
CA PRO A 533 17.80 6.26 11.96
C PRO A 533 18.33 5.32 10.88
N LEU A 534 19.42 4.58 11.15
CA LEU A 534 20.03 3.63 10.20
C LEU A 534 19.05 2.52 9.78
N VAL A 535 18.27 1.97 10.72
CA VAL A 535 17.20 1.01 10.40
C VAL A 535 16.13 1.63 9.50
N GLN A 536 15.71 2.88 9.75
CA GLN A 536 14.69 3.54 8.91
C GLN A 536 15.22 3.92 7.52
N LEU A 537 16.46 4.42 7.41
CA LEU A 537 17.13 4.66 6.13
C LEU A 537 17.20 3.37 5.29
N VAL A 538 17.68 2.28 5.88
CA VAL A 538 17.80 0.98 5.20
C VAL A 538 16.42 0.37 4.83
N ASN A 539 15.35 0.73 5.54
CA ASN A 539 13.98 0.41 5.12
C ASN A 539 13.49 1.30 3.97
N LYS A 540 13.81 2.60 4.00
CA LYS A 540 13.43 3.61 3.00
C LYS A 540 14.12 3.42 1.64
N LEU A 541 15.21 2.64 1.58
CA LEU A 541 15.76 2.10 0.32
C LEU A 541 14.75 1.32 -0.53
N GLY A 542 13.68 0.78 0.07
CA GLY A 542 12.57 0.13 -0.64
C GLY A 542 11.49 1.07 -1.19
N GLU A 543 11.64 2.38 -1.03
CA GLU A 543 10.64 3.39 -1.41
C GLU A 543 10.38 3.43 -2.93
N SER A 544 9.14 3.75 -3.30
CA SER A 544 8.65 3.84 -4.67
C SER A 544 9.34 4.94 -5.49
N GLN A 545 9.53 6.11 -4.88
CA GLN A 545 10.07 7.31 -5.53
C GLN A 545 11.60 7.24 -5.61
N ALA A 546 12.14 7.40 -6.84
CA ALA A 546 13.58 7.34 -7.09
C ALA A 546 14.37 8.32 -6.22
N LYS A 547 14.04 9.62 -6.28
CA LYS A 547 14.73 10.66 -5.50
C LYS A 547 14.92 10.29 -4.02
N ILE A 548 13.91 9.69 -3.36
CA ILE A 548 14.04 9.32 -1.95
C ILE A 548 15.08 8.20 -1.77
N ARG A 549 15.08 7.17 -2.62
CA ARG A 549 16.12 6.12 -2.58
C ARG A 549 17.52 6.68 -2.87
N ASP A 550 17.61 7.63 -3.79
CA ASP A 550 18.87 8.22 -4.25
C ASP A 550 19.51 9.06 -3.12
N GLU A 551 18.72 9.91 -2.45
CA GLU A 551 19.15 10.75 -1.33
C GLU A 551 19.43 9.90 -0.06
N VAL A 552 18.62 8.86 0.21
CA VAL A 552 18.88 7.88 1.28
C VAL A 552 20.17 7.09 1.01
N THR A 553 20.46 6.76 -0.25
CA THR A 553 21.72 6.12 -0.65
C THR A 553 22.91 7.06 -0.41
N ALA A 554 22.78 8.33 -0.78
CA ALA A 554 23.82 9.34 -0.53
C ALA A 554 24.12 9.52 0.97
N SER A 555 23.09 9.67 1.81
CA SER A 555 23.27 9.81 3.27
C SER A 555 23.86 8.55 3.92
N LEU A 556 23.45 7.34 3.49
CA LEU A 556 24.08 6.08 3.94
C LEU A 556 25.56 5.97 3.53
N LEU A 557 25.95 6.48 2.35
CA LEU A 557 27.36 6.53 1.93
C LEU A 557 28.15 7.64 2.65
N GLN A 558 27.52 8.76 3.02
CA GLN A 558 28.14 9.79 3.86
C GLN A 558 28.39 9.27 5.28
N LEU A 559 27.41 8.56 5.87
CA LEU A 559 27.55 7.86 7.16
C LEU A 559 28.67 6.80 7.10
N ALA A 560 28.74 6.00 6.02
CA ALA A 560 29.83 5.05 5.82
C ALA A 560 31.20 5.71 5.66
N GLY A 561 31.26 6.97 5.21
CA GLY A 561 32.48 7.75 5.02
C GLY A 561 32.96 8.54 6.24
N SER A 562 32.22 8.53 7.36
CA SER A 562 32.60 9.24 8.60
C SER A 562 33.31 8.32 9.58
N ASP A 563 34.40 8.82 10.19
CA ASP A 563 35.18 8.12 11.22
C ASP A 563 34.36 7.76 12.48
N LEU A 564 33.19 8.39 12.69
CA LEU A 564 32.30 8.10 13.83
C LEU A 564 31.42 6.86 13.63
N VAL A 565 31.25 6.37 12.38
CA VAL A 565 30.27 5.33 12.03
C VAL A 565 30.90 4.25 11.15
N GLY A 566 31.57 4.65 10.07
CA GLY A 566 32.30 3.77 9.16
C GLY A 566 31.44 2.80 8.33
N PRO A 567 32.05 2.14 7.33
CA PRO A 567 31.32 1.29 6.40
C PRO A 567 30.79 -0.01 7.04
N SER A 568 31.49 -0.54 8.06
CA SER A 568 31.13 -1.77 8.78
C SER A 568 29.76 -1.70 9.48
N VAL A 569 29.44 -0.56 10.10
CA VAL A 569 28.15 -0.34 10.77
C VAL A 569 27.02 -0.27 9.75
N VAL A 570 27.22 0.48 8.65
CA VAL A 570 26.24 0.59 7.57
C VAL A 570 25.99 -0.78 6.91
N ALA A 571 27.04 -1.53 6.60
CA ALA A 571 26.95 -2.91 6.10
C ALA A 571 26.15 -3.83 7.03
N THR A 572 26.43 -3.80 8.33
CA THR A 572 25.71 -4.57 9.35
C THR A 572 24.19 -4.30 9.32
N HIS A 573 23.77 -3.05 9.11
CA HIS A 573 22.36 -2.70 8.96
C HIS A 573 21.76 -3.14 7.62
N LEU A 574 22.51 -3.06 6.51
CA LEU A 574 22.08 -3.55 5.19
C LEU A 574 21.82 -5.06 5.19
N PHE A 575 22.66 -5.84 5.88
CA PHE A 575 22.52 -7.29 6.01
C PHE A 575 21.50 -7.73 7.06
N ARG A 576 21.18 -6.90 8.07
CA ARG A 576 20.22 -7.22 9.15
C ARG A 576 18.86 -7.68 8.59
N ARG A 577 18.56 -8.97 8.77
CA ARG A 577 17.23 -9.58 8.58
C ARG A 577 16.43 -9.51 9.88
N ALA A 578 15.31 -8.77 9.87
CA ALA A 578 14.34 -8.74 10.96
C ALA A 578 13.28 -9.86 10.88
N SER A 579 13.31 -10.69 9.83
CA SER A 579 12.35 -11.77 9.61
C SER A 579 12.95 -12.89 8.75
N LYS A 580 12.39 -14.10 8.86
CA LYS A 580 12.68 -15.24 7.98
C LYS A 580 11.96 -15.16 6.62
N LYS A 581 11.13 -14.13 6.40
CA LYS A 581 10.47 -13.87 5.11
C LYS A 581 11.46 -13.21 4.14
N ALA A 582 11.39 -13.57 2.86
CA ALA A 582 12.17 -12.93 1.80
C ALA A 582 11.91 -11.41 1.74
N LEU A 583 12.95 -10.64 1.41
CA LEU A 583 12.85 -9.19 1.29
C LEU A 583 12.01 -8.79 0.06
N PRO A 584 11.16 -7.75 0.14
CA PRO A 584 10.45 -7.21 -1.03
C PRO A 584 11.42 -6.75 -2.11
N LEU A 585 11.07 -6.97 -3.39
CA LEU A 585 11.94 -6.73 -4.56
C LEU A 585 12.72 -5.40 -4.50
N LYS A 586 12.03 -4.26 -4.30
CA LYS A 586 12.69 -2.95 -4.28
C LYS A 586 13.54 -2.70 -3.02
N ALA A 587 13.21 -3.33 -1.89
CA ALA A 587 14.04 -3.27 -0.69
C ALA A 587 15.34 -4.11 -0.84
N LEU A 588 15.25 -5.29 -1.47
CA LEU A 588 16.43 -6.07 -1.82
C LEU A 588 17.30 -5.33 -2.85
N GLN A 589 16.69 -4.80 -3.92
CA GLN A 589 17.39 -4.02 -4.95
C GLN A 589 18.12 -2.81 -4.36
N GLY A 590 17.46 -2.03 -3.50
CA GLY A 590 18.05 -0.88 -2.84
C GLY A 590 19.24 -1.27 -1.96
N ARG A 591 19.08 -2.30 -1.11
CA ARG A 591 20.18 -2.82 -0.27
C ARG A 591 21.38 -3.30 -1.10
N LEU A 592 21.15 -4.07 -2.17
CA LEU A 592 22.23 -4.51 -3.07
C LEU A 592 22.89 -3.34 -3.82
N GLY A 593 22.14 -2.30 -4.18
CA GLY A 593 22.69 -1.08 -4.75
C GLY A 593 23.69 -0.39 -3.80
N VAL A 594 23.33 -0.22 -2.53
CA VAL A 594 24.24 0.34 -1.51
C VAL A 594 25.42 -0.59 -1.24
N VAL A 595 25.23 -1.90 -1.19
CA VAL A 595 26.35 -2.87 -1.04
C VAL A 595 27.36 -2.76 -2.20
N LYS A 596 26.91 -2.63 -3.46
CA LYS A 596 27.82 -2.38 -4.59
C LYS A 596 28.57 -1.05 -4.41
N ALA A 597 27.88 0.02 -4.02
CA ALA A 597 28.49 1.32 -3.81
C ALA A 597 29.55 1.30 -2.69
N LEU A 598 29.25 0.64 -1.56
CA LEU A 598 30.20 0.46 -0.46
C LEU A 598 31.47 -0.27 -0.90
N LEU A 599 31.35 -1.40 -1.61
CA LEU A 599 32.49 -2.12 -2.19
C LEU A 599 33.33 -1.25 -3.13
N THR A 600 32.66 -0.45 -3.97
CA THR A 600 33.32 0.40 -4.98
C THR A 600 34.06 1.59 -4.34
N GLN A 601 33.57 2.09 -3.21
CA GLN A 601 34.10 3.29 -2.55
C GLN A 601 35.08 2.99 -1.40
N PHE A 602 34.86 1.92 -0.64
CA PHE A 602 35.62 1.57 0.57
C PHE A 602 36.34 0.21 0.50
N GLY A 603 36.02 -0.63 -0.50
CA GLY A 603 36.54 -1.99 -0.60
C GLY A 603 35.94 -2.95 0.44
N LEU A 604 36.70 -3.97 0.82
CA LEU A 604 36.39 -4.84 1.95
C LEU A 604 37.07 -4.31 3.22
N VAL A 605 36.36 -4.36 4.36
CA VAL A 605 36.80 -3.86 5.66
C VAL A 605 36.42 -4.86 6.76
N PRO A 606 36.88 -4.71 8.02
CA PRO A 606 36.37 -5.52 9.13
C PRO A 606 34.84 -5.53 9.18
N ASP A 607 34.25 -6.69 9.42
CA ASP A 607 32.79 -6.97 9.40
C ASP A 607 32.06 -6.73 8.06
N PHE A 608 32.76 -6.28 7.01
CA PHE A 608 32.29 -6.23 5.61
C PHE A 608 33.25 -7.06 4.74
N THR A 609 33.24 -8.37 4.99
CA THR A 609 34.16 -9.36 4.39
C THR A 609 33.51 -10.09 3.21
N LEU A 610 34.33 -10.79 2.43
CA LEU A 610 33.91 -11.68 1.35
C LEU A 610 32.73 -12.59 1.75
N GLU A 611 32.84 -13.24 2.91
CA GLU A 611 31.83 -14.18 3.44
C GLU A 611 30.51 -13.47 3.74
N THR A 612 30.55 -12.26 4.32
CA THR A 612 29.33 -11.51 4.65
C THR A 612 28.59 -11.04 3.40
N VAL A 613 29.31 -10.55 2.38
CA VAL A 613 28.68 -10.09 1.14
C VAL A 613 28.16 -11.26 0.29
N MET A 614 28.99 -12.29 0.08
CA MET A 614 28.60 -13.44 -0.73
C MET A 614 27.51 -14.28 -0.03
N GLY A 615 27.61 -14.45 1.28
CA GLY A 615 26.55 -15.06 2.09
C GLY A 615 25.22 -14.30 1.98
N PHE A 616 25.24 -12.96 1.94
CA PHE A 616 24.02 -12.17 1.71
C PHE A 616 23.44 -12.33 0.29
N LEU A 617 24.27 -12.56 -0.73
CA LEU A 617 23.80 -12.89 -2.08
C LEU A 617 23.16 -14.29 -2.12
N GLU A 618 23.80 -15.29 -1.52
CA GLU A 618 23.29 -16.67 -1.41
C GLU A 618 21.99 -16.72 -0.58
N GLU A 619 21.95 -16.09 0.59
CA GLU A 619 20.77 -16.05 1.48
C GLU A 619 19.51 -15.47 0.83
N ASN A 620 19.66 -14.62 -0.18
CA ASN A 620 18.57 -14.01 -0.94
C ASN A 620 18.41 -14.62 -2.36
N ALA A 621 19.09 -15.73 -2.63
CA ALA A 621 19.14 -16.43 -3.92
C ALA A 621 19.46 -15.51 -5.12
N ALA A 622 20.27 -14.46 -4.90
CA ALA A 622 20.37 -13.31 -5.80
C ALA A 622 20.82 -13.69 -7.22
N PHE A 623 21.70 -14.69 -7.36
CA PHE A 623 22.18 -15.24 -8.64
C PHE A 623 21.08 -15.94 -9.47
N ALA A 624 20.09 -16.53 -8.81
CA ALA A 624 18.98 -17.27 -9.41
C ALA A 624 17.64 -16.50 -9.34
N HIS A 625 17.64 -15.31 -8.76
CA HIS A 625 16.44 -14.55 -8.46
C HIS A 625 15.63 -14.17 -9.72
N GLN A 626 14.29 -14.23 -9.62
CA GLN A 626 13.37 -14.04 -10.74
C GLN A 626 13.56 -12.70 -11.51
N SER A 627 13.85 -11.60 -10.82
CA SER A 627 14.09 -10.29 -11.47
C SER A 627 15.51 -10.17 -12.00
N LYS A 628 15.65 -9.80 -13.28
CA LYS A 628 16.93 -9.49 -13.95
C LYS A 628 17.71 -8.39 -13.20
N GLU A 629 17.01 -7.34 -12.72
CA GLU A 629 17.60 -6.26 -11.91
C GLU A 629 18.42 -6.75 -10.69
N ILE A 630 18.02 -7.88 -10.08
CA ILE A 630 18.71 -8.46 -8.91
C ILE A 630 19.89 -9.34 -9.34
N ARG A 631 19.76 -10.10 -10.43
CA ARG A 631 20.85 -10.93 -10.98
C ARG A 631 21.99 -10.06 -11.51
N ASP A 632 21.65 -8.95 -12.15
CA ASP A 632 22.62 -7.98 -12.69
C ASP A 632 23.37 -7.27 -11.55
N LEU A 633 22.68 -6.91 -10.46
CA LEU A 633 23.33 -6.39 -9.24
C LEU A 633 24.22 -7.44 -8.57
N ALA A 634 23.77 -8.69 -8.46
CA ALA A 634 24.59 -9.79 -7.92
C ALA A 634 25.87 -9.99 -8.74
N LYS A 635 25.76 -10.00 -10.09
CA LYS A 635 26.91 -10.06 -11.00
C LYS A 635 27.87 -8.89 -10.79
N ALA A 636 27.35 -7.67 -10.72
CA ALA A 636 28.16 -6.47 -10.53
C ALA A 636 28.85 -6.42 -9.14
N ILE A 637 28.24 -7.00 -8.10
CA ILE A 637 28.85 -7.17 -6.78
C ILE A 637 29.97 -8.22 -6.84
N SER A 638 29.73 -9.39 -7.46
CA SER A 638 30.76 -10.43 -7.62
C SER A 638 31.95 -9.95 -8.46
N VAL A 639 31.72 -9.15 -9.51
CA VAL A 639 32.81 -8.53 -10.31
C VAL A 639 33.62 -7.55 -9.46
N ALA A 640 32.97 -6.69 -8.67
CA ALA A 640 33.66 -5.77 -7.76
C ALA A 640 34.48 -6.51 -6.69
N ILE A 641 33.96 -7.63 -6.15
CA ILE A 641 34.69 -8.49 -5.20
C ILE A 641 35.89 -9.17 -5.89
N TYR A 642 35.71 -9.74 -7.09
CA TYR A 642 36.82 -10.34 -7.84
C TYR A 642 37.94 -9.33 -8.13
N GLN A 643 37.62 -8.07 -8.39
CA GLN A 643 38.62 -7.00 -8.56
C GLN A 643 39.41 -6.68 -7.26
N ILE A 644 38.94 -7.12 -6.09
CA ILE A 644 39.57 -6.93 -4.78
C ILE A 644 40.33 -8.19 -4.32
N VAL A 645 39.72 -9.38 -4.39
CA VAL A 645 40.28 -10.65 -3.85
C VAL A 645 40.67 -11.69 -4.91
N GLY A 646 40.32 -11.46 -6.18
CA GLY A 646 40.54 -12.42 -7.27
C GLY A 646 39.81 -13.76 -7.04
N PRO A 647 40.48 -14.92 -7.23
CA PRO A 647 39.84 -16.24 -7.26
C PRO A 647 39.31 -16.74 -5.90
N GLU A 648 39.52 -16.01 -4.81
CA GLU A 648 38.98 -16.38 -3.49
C GLU A 648 37.43 -16.36 -3.46
N ILE A 649 36.77 -15.71 -4.43
CA ILE A 649 35.32 -15.72 -4.62
C ILE A 649 34.77 -17.04 -5.22
N ASP A 650 35.60 -17.81 -5.94
CA ASP A 650 35.16 -19.00 -6.69
C ASP A 650 34.40 -20.06 -5.86
N PRO A 651 34.67 -20.29 -4.55
CA PRO A 651 33.90 -21.22 -3.72
C PRO A 651 32.39 -20.93 -3.66
N PHE A 652 31.99 -19.65 -3.66
CA PHE A 652 30.60 -19.20 -3.58
C PHE A 652 29.88 -19.27 -4.94
N LEU A 653 30.65 -19.12 -6.03
CA LEU A 653 30.13 -19.14 -7.40
C LEU A 653 29.80 -20.54 -7.93
N LYS A 654 30.12 -21.61 -7.18
CA LYS A 654 29.82 -23.02 -7.53
C LYS A 654 28.33 -23.33 -7.70
N THR A 655 27.45 -22.45 -7.24
CA THR A 655 25.99 -22.54 -7.39
C THR A 655 25.49 -22.04 -8.75
N LEU A 656 26.33 -21.36 -9.55
CA LEU A 656 25.99 -20.88 -10.89
C LEU A 656 25.89 -22.03 -11.89
N ARG A 657 24.90 -21.95 -12.81
CA ARG A 657 24.83 -22.85 -13.98
C ARG A 657 26.04 -22.60 -14.90
N PRO A 658 26.54 -23.59 -15.67
CA PRO A 658 27.75 -23.44 -16.49
C PRO A 658 27.80 -22.18 -17.39
N LYS A 659 26.71 -21.89 -18.12
CA LYS A 659 26.61 -20.65 -18.93
C LYS A 659 26.69 -19.36 -18.09
N GLN A 660 26.10 -19.34 -16.90
CA GLN A 660 26.20 -18.20 -15.98
C GLN A 660 27.62 -18.07 -15.42
N MET A 661 28.32 -19.19 -15.20
CA MET A 661 29.71 -19.19 -14.75
C MET A 661 30.66 -18.65 -15.83
N GLU A 662 30.47 -19.06 -17.09
CA GLU A 662 31.15 -18.51 -18.27
C GLU A 662 30.90 -17.00 -18.41
N GLU A 663 29.63 -16.56 -18.31
CA GLU A 663 29.25 -15.15 -18.32
C GLU A 663 29.88 -14.33 -17.18
N TYR A 664 30.16 -14.94 -16.02
CA TYR A 664 30.82 -14.27 -14.88
C TYR A 664 32.34 -14.23 -15.09
N GLN A 665 32.96 -15.32 -15.54
CA GLN A 665 34.38 -15.38 -15.89
C GLN A 665 34.74 -14.35 -16.96
N ALA A 666 33.96 -14.25 -18.03
CA ALA A 666 34.14 -13.21 -19.06
C ALA A 666 33.99 -11.78 -18.49
N ALA A 667 33.16 -11.58 -17.46
CA ALA A 667 33.02 -10.29 -16.79
C ALA A 667 34.14 -9.98 -15.78
N PHE A 668 34.81 -11.01 -15.25
CA PHE A 668 36.03 -10.87 -14.44
C PHE A 668 37.25 -10.53 -15.31
N GLU A 669 37.31 -11.04 -16.55
CA GLU A 669 38.35 -10.72 -17.51
C GLU A 669 38.23 -9.29 -18.10
N THR A 670 37.03 -8.70 -18.14
CA THR A 670 36.86 -7.30 -18.55
C THR A 670 37.29 -6.32 -17.45
N PRO A 671 38.33 -5.48 -17.67
CA PRO A 671 38.74 -4.50 -16.67
C PRO A 671 37.82 -3.27 -16.70
N GLU A 672 36.89 -3.17 -15.74
CA GLU A 672 36.22 -1.88 -15.46
C GLU A 672 37.26 -0.83 -15.03
N ALA A 673 37.01 0.43 -15.39
CA ALA A 673 37.98 1.51 -15.21
C ALA A 673 38.08 1.92 -13.72
N LYS A 674 39.20 1.56 -13.09
CA LYS A 674 39.51 1.87 -11.68
C LYS A 674 39.30 3.35 -11.31
N PRO A 675 38.58 3.66 -10.23
CA PRO A 675 38.62 4.96 -9.60
C PRO A 675 40.02 5.27 -9.01
N LEU A 676 40.61 6.37 -9.48
CA LEU A 676 41.63 7.22 -8.85
C LEU A 676 42.60 6.58 -7.81
N SER A 677 43.86 6.43 -8.23
CA SER A 677 45.02 6.56 -7.33
C SER A 677 46.01 7.61 -7.87
N VAL A 678 46.92 8.09 -7.02
CA VAL A 678 47.57 9.42 -7.19
C VAL A 678 48.70 9.44 -8.24
N LYS A 679 48.80 10.59 -8.94
CA LYS A 679 49.65 10.89 -10.10
C LYS A 679 51.15 10.59 -9.95
N LYS A 680 51.77 10.16 -11.07
CA LYS A 680 53.07 10.71 -11.53
C LYS A 680 53.24 10.60 -13.05
N ASP A 681 53.88 11.60 -13.66
CA ASP A 681 53.82 11.87 -15.11
C ASP A 681 54.89 11.14 -15.95
N LYS A 682 54.57 10.84 -17.23
CA LYS A 682 55.35 11.32 -18.41
C LYS A 682 54.80 10.92 -19.80
N LYS A 683 54.59 11.93 -20.65
CA LYS A 683 54.69 12.04 -22.14
C LYS A 683 54.50 10.80 -23.06
N ALA A 684 53.39 10.81 -23.79
CA ALA A 684 53.26 11.03 -25.25
C ALA A 684 53.96 10.12 -26.31
N ALA A 685 53.14 9.53 -27.19
CA ALA A 685 53.31 9.36 -28.65
C ALA A 685 51.94 9.06 -29.31
N ALA A 686 51.80 9.06 -30.65
CA ALA A 686 50.48 8.94 -31.32
C ALA A 686 50.47 8.24 -32.70
N ALA A 687 49.28 7.69 -33.05
CA ALA A 687 48.78 7.31 -34.39
C ALA A 687 49.45 6.11 -35.13
N PRO A 688 48.84 5.55 -36.21
CA PRO A 688 47.44 5.57 -36.68
C PRO A 688 46.80 4.17 -36.97
N LEU A 689 45.52 4.14 -37.36
CA LEU A 689 44.81 2.97 -37.91
C LEU A 689 45.06 2.78 -39.43
N PRO A 690 44.80 1.58 -39.99
CA PRO A 690 44.35 1.39 -41.36
C PRO A 690 42.84 1.06 -41.47
N ASN A 691 42.23 1.43 -42.60
CA ASN A 691 40.85 1.12 -43.02
C ASN A 691 40.81 -0.12 -43.95
N ALA A 692 39.66 -0.82 -44.06
CA ALA A 692 38.82 -0.79 -45.29
C ALA A 692 37.85 -1.99 -45.52
N ARG A 693 36.55 -1.66 -45.55
CA ARG A 693 35.53 -2.00 -46.58
C ARG A 693 35.27 -3.45 -47.08
N HIS A 694 34.01 -3.85 -46.89
CA HIS A 694 33.10 -4.60 -47.78
C HIS A 694 33.57 -5.06 -49.18
N ARG A 695 33.16 -6.29 -49.53
CA ARG A 695 32.47 -6.65 -50.78
C ARG A 695 31.58 -7.89 -50.54
N GLY A 696 30.59 -8.15 -51.40
CA GLY A 696 29.76 -9.36 -51.36
C GLY A 696 28.94 -9.54 -52.66
N ALA A 697 28.42 -10.74 -52.92
CA ALA A 697 27.52 -11.01 -54.05
C ALA A 697 26.74 -12.35 -53.96
N GLN A 698 25.40 -12.24 -53.93
CA GLN A 698 24.40 -13.00 -54.72
C GLN A 698 24.14 -14.51 -54.50
N HIS A 699 22.96 -14.95 -54.97
CA HIS A 699 22.32 -16.26 -54.74
C HIS A 699 22.49 -17.25 -55.91
N THR A 700 22.42 -18.56 -55.62
CA THR A 700 21.78 -19.60 -56.46
C THR A 700 21.36 -20.82 -55.62
N ALA A 701 20.33 -21.56 -56.04
CA ALA A 701 19.86 -22.85 -55.49
C ALA A 701 19.00 -23.58 -56.56
N PRO A 702 18.52 -24.83 -56.36
CA PRO A 702 19.04 -26.00 -55.64
C PRO A 702 19.32 -27.18 -56.62
N PRO A 703 19.55 -28.43 -56.14
CA PRO A 703 18.60 -29.51 -56.49
C PRO A 703 18.34 -30.55 -55.35
N GLN A 704 17.70 -31.68 -55.69
CA GLN A 704 16.89 -32.53 -54.79
C GLN A 704 17.55 -33.83 -54.27
N LEU A 705 17.06 -34.27 -53.09
CA LEU A 705 16.75 -35.64 -52.63
C LEU A 705 17.48 -36.87 -53.21
N ASN A 706 18.02 -37.69 -52.29
CA ASN A 706 17.73 -39.14 -52.23
C ASN A 706 18.03 -39.69 -50.81
N ALA A 707 17.72 -40.96 -50.54
CA ALA A 707 17.50 -41.47 -49.17
C ALA A 707 18.27 -42.76 -48.81
N ASP A 708 18.10 -43.15 -47.54
CA ASP A 708 18.33 -44.46 -46.91
C ASP A 708 19.71 -44.77 -46.29
N GLY A 709 19.71 -45.66 -45.28
CA GLY A 709 20.88 -46.15 -44.54
C GLY A 709 21.06 -45.52 -43.15
N GLY A 710 20.61 -46.22 -42.10
CA GLY A 710 20.78 -45.78 -40.70
C GLY A 710 21.83 -46.58 -39.93
N HIS A 711 22.43 -45.96 -38.90
CA HIS A 711 23.12 -46.67 -37.82
C HIS A 711 23.05 -45.84 -36.54
N GLU A 712 22.81 -46.48 -35.39
CA GLU A 712 22.83 -45.83 -34.09
C GLU A 712 24.27 -45.72 -33.55
N SER A 713 24.62 -44.56 -32.99
CA SER A 713 25.77 -44.36 -32.09
C SER A 713 25.42 -43.28 -31.07
N ASP A 714 25.73 -43.54 -29.80
CA ASP A 714 25.50 -42.62 -28.70
C ASP A 714 26.51 -41.45 -28.69
N ASP A 715 26.23 -40.41 -27.92
CA ASP A 715 27.07 -39.22 -27.66
C ASP A 715 27.67 -38.48 -28.87
N SER A 716 27.08 -37.33 -29.24
CA SER A 716 27.81 -36.06 -29.46
C SER A 716 26.90 -34.93 -29.95
N ASN A 717 26.87 -33.83 -29.20
CA ASN A 717 26.67 -32.43 -29.66
C ASN A 717 25.98 -32.23 -31.03
N ALA A 718 24.70 -32.60 -31.14
CA ALA A 718 23.89 -32.19 -32.28
C ALA A 718 23.83 -30.67 -32.29
N SER A 719 24.28 -30.04 -33.37
CA SER A 719 24.27 -28.57 -33.50
C SER A 719 22.84 -28.07 -33.34
N VAL A 720 22.54 -27.48 -32.19
CA VAL A 720 21.24 -26.87 -31.91
C VAL A 720 20.99 -25.86 -33.02
N ALA A 721 19.96 -26.10 -33.83
CA ALA A 721 19.62 -25.17 -34.89
C ALA A 721 19.42 -23.79 -34.27
N GLU A 722 20.15 -22.80 -34.80
CA GLU A 722 20.11 -21.44 -34.31
C GLU A 722 18.64 -20.99 -34.22
N PHE A 723 18.28 -20.24 -33.18
CA PHE A 723 16.89 -19.81 -32.95
C PHE A 723 15.86 -20.92 -32.64
N THR A 724 16.29 -22.11 -32.19
CA THR A 724 15.38 -23.23 -31.80
C THR A 724 15.41 -23.55 -30.30
N CYS A 725 14.23 -23.73 -29.69
CA CYS A 725 14.08 -24.14 -28.29
C CYS A 725 14.31 -25.67 -28.10
N PRO A 726 15.27 -26.10 -27.25
CA PRO A 726 15.63 -27.52 -27.09
C PRO A 726 14.59 -28.38 -26.37
N PHE A 727 13.60 -27.77 -25.71
CA PHE A 727 12.56 -28.51 -24.97
C PHE A 727 11.32 -28.77 -25.83
N CYS A 728 10.79 -27.73 -26.49
CA CYS A 728 9.51 -27.78 -27.23
C CYS A 728 9.66 -27.78 -28.77
N ASP A 729 10.88 -27.74 -29.28
CA ASP A 729 11.24 -27.72 -30.72
C ASP A 729 10.70 -26.51 -31.50
N ARG A 730 10.19 -25.46 -30.82
CA ARG A 730 9.79 -24.20 -31.47
C ARG A 730 11.02 -23.50 -32.03
N HIS A 731 11.02 -23.27 -33.34
CA HIS A 731 11.88 -22.31 -34.03
C HIS A 731 11.19 -20.95 -34.08
N ASP A 732 11.92 -19.87 -33.86
CA ASP A 732 11.44 -18.49 -33.92
C ASP A 732 12.67 -17.59 -34.12
N ASP A 733 12.85 -17.02 -35.31
CA ASP A 733 14.08 -16.33 -35.77
C ASP A 733 14.57 -15.19 -34.86
N ALA A 734 13.75 -14.76 -33.91
CA ALA A 734 14.10 -13.77 -32.89
C ALA A 734 14.52 -14.39 -31.54
N PHE A 735 14.62 -15.72 -31.40
CA PHE A 735 15.16 -16.44 -30.24
C PHE A 735 16.68 -16.23 -30.10
N ASP A 736 17.06 -14.98 -29.83
CA ASP A 736 18.31 -14.62 -29.18
C ASP A 736 18.34 -15.15 -27.72
N THR A 737 19.44 -14.90 -27.00
CA THR A 737 19.60 -15.38 -25.61
C THR A 737 18.54 -14.82 -24.66
N ASP A 738 18.13 -13.56 -24.78
CA ASP A 738 17.16 -12.95 -23.85
C ASP A 738 15.72 -13.43 -24.15
N ARG A 739 15.33 -13.52 -25.43
CA ARG A 739 14.00 -14.03 -25.83
C ARG A 739 13.86 -15.54 -25.58
N LEU A 740 14.94 -16.32 -25.73
CA LEU A 740 14.92 -17.75 -25.41
C LEU A 740 14.79 -18.01 -23.90
N ASP A 741 15.46 -17.22 -23.05
CA ASP A 741 15.27 -17.26 -21.59
C ASP A 741 13.85 -16.81 -21.19
N GLN A 742 13.30 -15.77 -21.84
CA GLN A 742 11.89 -15.39 -21.67
C GLN A 742 10.95 -16.53 -22.07
N HIS A 743 11.22 -17.23 -23.17
CA HIS A 743 10.46 -18.38 -23.59
C HIS A 743 10.52 -19.50 -22.53
N PHE A 744 11.69 -19.85 -22.00
CA PHE A 744 11.79 -20.84 -20.92
C PHE A 744 11.00 -20.44 -19.66
N TRP A 745 11.08 -19.17 -19.26
CA TRP A 745 10.47 -18.67 -18.02
C TRP A 745 8.93 -18.48 -18.10
N ALA A 746 8.41 -18.03 -19.23
CA ALA A 746 7.00 -17.66 -19.36
C ALA A 746 6.18 -18.59 -20.28
N GLU A 747 6.73 -18.99 -21.43
CA GLU A 747 5.94 -19.54 -22.53
C GLU A 747 6.08 -21.06 -22.74
N CYS A 748 7.25 -21.64 -22.43
CA CYS A 748 7.60 -22.99 -22.89
C CYS A 748 6.68 -24.05 -22.26
N PRO A 749 5.82 -24.76 -23.04
CA PRO A 749 4.83 -25.66 -22.46
C PRO A 749 5.42 -26.97 -21.91
N MET A 750 6.70 -27.25 -22.18
CA MET A 750 7.43 -28.40 -21.63
C MET A 750 7.98 -28.15 -20.22
N LEU A 751 8.04 -26.87 -19.80
CA LEU A 751 8.61 -26.45 -18.53
C LEU A 751 7.51 -25.89 -17.62
N THR A 752 7.69 -26.00 -16.31
CA THR A 752 6.80 -25.44 -15.29
C THR A 752 7.60 -24.79 -14.16
N GLN A 753 6.95 -23.92 -13.39
CA GLN A 753 7.55 -23.30 -12.20
C GLN A 753 7.14 -24.07 -10.94
N CYS A 754 8.14 -24.65 -10.26
CA CYS A 754 7.95 -25.36 -9.00
C CYS A 754 7.31 -24.44 -7.95
N LYS A 755 6.16 -24.85 -7.38
CA LYS A 755 5.39 -24.02 -6.42
C LYS A 755 6.05 -23.86 -5.05
N MET A 756 7.20 -24.50 -4.83
CA MET A 756 7.88 -24.56 -3.53
C MET A 756 9.19 -23.76 -3.50
N CYS A 757 10.05 -23.90 -4.50
CA CYS A 757 11.32 -23.17 -4.64
C CYS A 757 11.32 -22.11 -5.76
N SER A 758 10.22 -21.99 -6.53
CA SER A 758 10.08 -21.08 -7.68
C SER A 758 11.04 -21.32 -8.87
N GLN A 759 11.84 -22.39 -8.86
CA GLN A 759 12.67 -22.81 -9.98
C GLN A 759 11.83 -23.25 -11.19
N VAL A 760 12.30 -22.98 -12.40
CA VAL A 760 11.72 -23.52 -13.65
C VAL A 760 12.42 -24.84 -14.00
N ILE A 761 11.62 -25.87 -14.28
CA ILE A 761 12.02 -27.28 -14.43
C ILE A 761 11.18 -27.96 -15.52
N GLU A 762 11.65 -29.07 -16.07
CA GLU A 762 10.85 -29.87 -17.02
C GLU A 762 9.69 -30.55 -16.29
N ILE A 763 8.51 -30.57 -16.91
CA ILE A 763 7.31 -31.18 -16.30
C ILE A 763 7.50 -32.68 -16.07
N SER A 764 8.34 -33.33 -16.88
CA SER A 764 8.68 -34.75 -16.78
C SER A 764 9.48 -35.11 -15.52
N THR A 765 10.25 -34.19 -14.96
CA THR A 765 11.09 -34.40 -13.76
C THR A 765 10.52 -33.77 -12.49
N LEU A 766 9.32 -33.18 -12.53
CA LEU A 766 8.72 -32.45 -11.39
C LEU A 766 8.61 -33.31 -10.11
N ASN A 767 8.27 -34.60 -10.21
CA ASN A 767 8.22 -35.49 -9.04
C ASN A 767 9.61 -35.73 -8.44
N GLU A 768 10.61 -36.04 -9.28
CA GLU A 768 12.00 -36.25 -8.86
C GLU A 768 12.57 -34.98 -8.21
N HIS A 769 12.36 -33.83 -8.83
CA HIS A 769 12.73 -32.53 -8.28
C HIS A 769 12.12 -32.30 -6.89
N LEU A 770 10.81 -32.53 -6.72
CA LEU A 770 10.12 -32.34 -5.43
C LEU A 770 10.59 -33.30 -4.33
N LEU A 771 11.14 -34.46 -4.67
CA LEU A 771 11.58 -35.49 -3.72
C LEU A 771 13.10 -35.43 -3.42
N VAL A 772 13.92 -35.08 -4.41
CA VAL A 772 15.39 -35.20 -4.35
C VAL A 772 16.09 -33.85 -4.31
N GLU A 773 15.71 -32.90 -5.17
CA GLU A 773 16.45 -31.65 -5.37
C GLU A 773 15.92 -30.48 -4.54
N CYS A 774 14.59 -30.36 -4.43
CA CYS A 774 13.90 -29.18 -3.93
C CYS A 774 14.26 -28.85 -2.47
N GLU A 775 14.50 -27.57 -2.19
CA GLU A 775 14.71 -27.02 -0.83
C GLU A 775 13.62 -27.49 0.17
N GLN A 776 12.39 -27.62 -0.32
CA GLN A 776 11.21 -28.00 0.44
C GLN A 776 10.85 -29.49 0.33
N LYS A 777 11.78 -30.36 -0.10
CA LYS A 777 11.54 -31.81 -0.28
C LYS A 777 11.06 -32.52 0.99
N HIS A 778 11.42 -32.00 2.17
CA HIS A 778 10.94 -32.50 3.46
C HIS A 778 9.40 -32.39 3.62
N ASN A 779 8.73 -31.56 2.83
CA ASN A 779 7.28 -31.44 2.77
C ASN A 779 6.61 -32.43 1.81
N HIS A 780 7.37 -33.32 1.14
CA HIS A 780 6.86 -34.27 0.15
C HIS A 780 7.31 -35.70 0.45
N LYS A 781 6.52 -36.68 0.01
CA LYS A 781 6.79 -38.12 0.14
C LYS A 781 6.31 -38.84 -1.12
N GLU A 782 7.12 -39.74 -1.63
CA GLU A 782 6.78 -40.55 -2.80
C GLU A 782 5.67 -41.55 -2.46
N CYS A 783 4.59 -41.59 -3.24
CA CYS A 783 3.58 -42.62 -3.08
C CYS A 783 4.04 -43.96 -3.70
N PRO A 784 4.13 -45.06 -2.94
CA PRO A 784 4.60 -46.36 -3.44
C PRO A 784 3.62 -47.06 -4.41
N ARG A 785 2.46 -46.45 -4.71
CA ARG A 785 1.49 -46.93 -5.70
C ARG A 785 1.52 -46.11 -6.99
N CYS A 786 1.44 -44.78 -6.90
CA CYS A 786 1.38 -43.91 -8.09
C CYS A 786 2.71 -43.23 -8.48
N GLY A 787 3.78 -43.33 -7.68
CA GLY A 787 5.09 -42.73 -7.97
C GLY A 787 5.15 -41.21 -7.89
N GLU A 788 4.11 -40.55 -7.37
CA GLU A 788 4.02 -39.09 -7.33
C GLU A 788 4.48 -38.48 -5.99
N ALA A 789 4.92 -37.23 -6.03
CA ALA A 789 5.44 -36.47 -4.90
C ALA A 789 4.30 -35.87 -4.06
N ILE A 790 3.67 -36.67 -3.20
CA ILE A 790 2.52 -36.26 -2.39
C ILE A 790 2.97 -35.41 -1.20
N THR A 791 2.33 -34.26 -0.98
CA THR A 791 2.62 -33.40 0.18
C THR A 791 2.37 -34.15 1.49
N ALA A 792 3.31 -34.07 2.43
CA ALA A 792 3.37 -34.90 3.64
C ALA A 792 2.11 -34.83 4.51
N ARG A 793 1.40 -33.68 4.52
CA ARG A 793 0.11 -33.50 5.22
C ARG A 793 -1.03 -34.38 4.66
N PHE A 794 -0.98 -34.74 3.39
CA PHE A 794 -2.02 -35.53 2.70
C PHE A 794 -1.60 -36.98 2.42
N TYR A 795 -0.31 -37.28 2.54
CA TYR A 795 0.28 -38.61 2.29
C TYR A 795 -0.45 -39.75 2.98
N GLU A 796 -0.73 -39.64 4.27
CA GLU A 796 -1.41 -40.69 5.05
C GLU A 796 -2.85 -40.91 4.59
N LYS A 797 -3.59 -39.85 4.23
CA LYS A 797 -4.94 -39.95 3.66
C LYS A 797 -4.90 -40.63 2.29
N HIS A 798 -4.02 -40.15 1.40
CA HIS A 798 -3.85 -40.67 0.04
C HIS A 798 -3.50 -42.16 0.03
N THR A 799 -2.53 -42.57 0.85
CA THR A 799 -2.09 -43.98 0.92
C THR A 799 -3.10 -44.90 1.64
N SER A 800 -3.84 -44.41 2.65
CA SER A 800 -4.85 -45.22 3.34
C SER A 800 -6.16 -45.37 2.57
N MET A 801 -6.59 -44.33 1.85
CA MET A 801 -7.81 -44.36 1.04
C MET A 801 -7.61 -45.01 -0.34
N ASN A 802 -6.35 -45.26 -0.75
CA ASN A 802 -6.02 -45.86 -2.04
C ASN A 802 -6.55 -45.06 -3.25
N ASP A 803 -6.62 -43.74 -3.06
CA ASP A 803 -7.25 -42.71 -3.91
C ASP A 803 -6.35 -42.27 -5.09
N CYS A 804 -5.69 -43.24 -5.73
CA CYS A 804 -4.77 -43.03 -6.85
C CYS A 804 -4.58 -44.32 -7.66
N ASP A 805 -4.35 -44.23 -8.96
CA ASP A 805 -4.06 -45.40 -9.79
C ASP A 805 -2.61 -45.89 -9.65
N PRO A 806 -2.31 -47.18 -9.87
CA PRO A 806 -0.93 -47.66 -9.96
C PRO A 806 -0.17 -46.93 -11.08
N MET A 807 1.11 -46.65 -10.90
CA MET A 807 1.94 -46.09 -11.97
C MET A 807 2.07 -47.09 -13.13
N PRO A 808 1.90 -46.69 -14.41
CA PRO A 808 2.11 -47.57 -15.56
C PRO A 808 3.56 -48.05 -15.64
N ALA A 809 3.79 -49.23 -16.20
CA ALA A 809 5.16 -49.71 -16.41
C ALA A 809 5.93 -48.76 -17.35
N PRO A 810 7.24 -48.50 -17.16
CA PRO A 810 7.99 -47.52 -17.98
C PRO A 810 8.04 -47.80 -19.50
N ALA A 811 7.72 -49.03 -19.92
CA ALA A 811 7.57 -49.41 -21.33
C ALA A 811 6.17 -49.13 -21.90
N GLN A 812 5.17 -48.94 -21.04
CA GLN A 812 3.76 -48.71 -21.38
C GLN A 812 3.39 -47.22 -21.33
N GLY A 813 3.95 -46.46 -20.38
CA GLY A 813 3.65 -45.02 -20.24
C GLY A 813 4.50 -44.28 -19.20
N ASN A 814 4.16 -43.01 -19.00
CA ASN A 814 4.53 -42.19 -17.84
C ASN A 814 3.22 -41.63 -17.22
N ARG A 815 3.28 -40.96 -16.06
CA ARG A 815 2.16 -40.16 -15.53
C ARG A 815 2.51 -38.67 -15.51
N CYS A 816 1.55 -37.80 -15.87
CA CYS A 816 1.75 -36.36 -15.88
C CYS A 816 1.42 -35.72 -14.51
N PRO A 817 2.39 -35.16 -13.76
CA PRO A 817 2.17 -34.62 -12.40
C PRO A 817 1.38 -33.30 -12.34
N LEU A 818 0.77 -32.86 -13.46
CA LEU A 818 -0.12 -31.69 -13.52
C LEU A 818 -1.60 -32.07 -13.62
N CYS A 819 -1.93 -33.13 -14.36
CA CYS A 819 -3.30 -33.62 -14.56
C CYS A 819 -3.54 -35.05 -14.06
N HIS A 820 -2.47 -35.74 -13.63
CA HIS A 820 -2.46 -37.13 -13.14
C HIS A 820 -2.85 -38.19 -14.18
N ASP A 821 -3.06 -37.81 -15.44
CA ASP A 821 -3.30 -38.72 -16.56
C ASP A 821 -2.05 -39.57 -16.89
N ASP A 822 -2.29 -40.81 -17.32
CA ASP A 822 -1.27 -41.65 -17.95
C ASP A 822 -1.06 -41.26 -19.42
N ILE A 823 0.21 -41.15 -19.81
CA ILE A 823 0.66 -40.65 -21.12
C ILE A 823 1.64 -41.64 -21.76
N GLY A 824 1.86 -41.52 -23.06
CA GLY A 824 2.75 -42.42 -23.80
C GLY A 824 4.18 -42.48 -23.25
N PRO A 825 4.94 -43.55 -23.53
CA PRO A 825 6.27 -43.76 -22.95
C PRO A 825 7.35 -42.84 -23.56
N ARG A 826 8.43 -42.63 -22.80
CA ARG A 826 9.61 -41.81 -23.15
C ARG A 826 9.29 -40.35 -23.52
N LYS A 827 10.29 -39.57 -23.96
CA LYS A 827 10.17 -38.16 -24.38
C LYS A 827 9.10 -37.90 -25.45
N ARG A 828 8.79 -38.89 -26.31
CA ARG A 828 7.76 -38.76 -27.36
C ARG A 828 6.35 -38.62 -26.78
N GLY A 829 6.03 -39.36 -25.71
CA GLY A 829 4.73 -39.22 -25.03
C GLY A 829 4.57 -37.89 -24.31
N TRP A 830 5.64 -37.40 -23.66
CA TRP A 830 5.67 -36.06 -23.06
C TRP A 830 5.42 -34.95 -24.09
N LYS A 831 6.16 -34.93 -25.21
CA LYS A 831 5.95 -33.95 -26.28
C LYS A 831 4.54 -34.04 -26.89
N ALA A 832 4.01 -35.24 -27.12
CA ALA A 832 2.64 -35.41 -27.60
C ALA A 832 1.58 -34.88 -26.60
N HIS A 833 1.71 -35.20 -25.31
CA HIS A 833 0.77 -34.76 -24.28
C HIS A 833 0.81 -33.24 -24.03
N LEU A 834 2.01 -32.66 -23.94
CA LEU A 834 2.21 -31.26 -23.58
C LEU A 834 2.01 -30.32 -24.78
N LEU A 835 2.47 -30.68 -25.98
CA LEU A 835 2.45 -29.81 -27.16
C LEU A 835 1.26 -30.08 -28.10
N SER A 836 0.95 -31.35 -28.38
CA SER A 836 -0.07 -31.72 -29.38
C SER A 836 -1.47 -31.84 -28.76
N ASN A 837 -1.58 -32.56 -27.64
CA ASN A 837 -2.86 -32.80 -26.96
C ASN A 837 -3.24 -31.66 -26.00
N LYS A 838 -2.32 -30.71 -25.75
CA LYS A 838 -2.43 -29.62 -24.76
C LYS A 838 -3.01 -30.07 -23.40
N CYS A 839 -2.20 -30.74 -22.58
CA CYS A 839 -2.44 -31.01 -21.15
C CYS A 839 -3.34 -29.96 -20.47
N PRO A 840 -4.52 -30.33 -19.92
CA PRO A 840 -5.53 -29.36 -19.47
C PRO A 840 -5.11 -28.58 -18.23
N SER A 841 -4.26 -29.18 -17.38
CA SER A 841 -3.75 -28.56 -16.15
C SER A 841 -2.44 -27.77 -16.36
N ASN A 842 -1.92 -27.69 -17.59
CA ASN A 842 -0.69 -26.94 -17.86
C ASN A 842 -1.02 -25.46 -18.11
N PRO A 843 -0.61 -24.52 -17.23
CA PRO A 843 -0.96 -23.11 -17.36
C PRO A 843 -0.34 -22.42 -18.59
N ARG A 844 0.64 -23.05 -19.26
CA ARG A 844 1.33 -22.52 -20.45
C ARG A 844 0.72 -22.97 -21.78
N ASN A 845 -0.43 -23.66 -21.75
CA ASN A 845 -1.15 -24.10 -22.95
C ASN A 845 -2.17 -23.08 -23.49
N SER A 846 -2.17 -21.85 -22.95
CA SER A 846 -3.03 -20.73 -23.38
C SER A 846 -2.68 -20.28 -24.80
#